data_AF-A0A423VXT7-F1
#
_entry.id   AF-A0A423VXT7-F1
#
_cell.length_a   1.000
_cell.length_b   1.000
_cell.length_c   1.000
_cell.angle_alpha   90.00
_cell.angle_beta   90.00
_cell.angle_gamma   90.00
#
_symmetry.space_group_name_H-M   'P 1'
#
loop_
_entity.id
_entity.type
_entity.pdbx_description
1 polymer ?
#
loop_
_entity_poly.entity_id
_entity_poly.type
_entity_poly.pdbx_seq_one_letter_code
_entity_poly.pdbx_strand_id
1 'polypeptide(L)'
;MAPDKPKLLCAHQRQPIRDGTPTSPLESPGPCGQCKAESHRALVYRLKLIAGLLMPFALQALDVTIVASALPFIAIDFDEVEELNWIVSAFNLTSAAFIPFWGQMADIFGRHTSLQAVLVLMTIGSALCTGAPTSSFPVLLLGRGIQGVACAGISVLVRVVIADKVTLQENAKNWSFFALTGGLSYAIGPVIGGYLTAANWRWCFGINLPICVLGIIVVFFVLREELVGAQPLHGVDDAVVTGSKTTVGRRLMTLDIGGQLLFLFGFGLMILAFTWAGSTYGWVSVEMLVPLVLGAGLFAGWLFYEYMMAPERALGKKLWFQKPMVPWHLILNRNVGLLFYINFATGMAMYSVLYFVDLYFTLILGYSASKAGVQLLYYTPGIGGGVYAAMVFCNVWPRNTFLPLFLGSTIEAVGIGLLAWAIYTGRTGTIYGMVALSGVGTGLRFMPGTLHAVGFFPRSVAAVVSLMGIALPFGGALSLTVMTTVYNNLVAGDARMAFVWAFVAICPFMGVCIVCAACLGNVGIVRARPGEEGEEEPQHELTEGSYLLALLRRNKAVDGAGPLPPQVASPQRRKLYFSSRNFTIPGAMSSRPNRSQARWSSSSSSAAAEARPSSSVILLSPTNQVLLLHRVQTSTSFPSAHVFPGGNLSPFHEGALPPAGSPDRHRDSPAYRLAAIRETFEESGILLARRQRRLPSSSPDANDNDHEAPLLAVPEADRDRARRDVHGDRLHFADWVRRDLGGAPCADELVPFTRWVTPPNLPRRFTTQMYLFLMPLAPPAVTEQDGVGHGQAVVQQQVPTPDGGVEHTAATFADAGEWLRRQARGEIVLFPPQCYLLTLVAEALNSVPGVRDGNAGGGGDGERARLVAQREALLSFVGSAPASAGAVGPAGNAEGMPHPTALIPWSEKVMSPHTLFIRDGDRRIVLGLDKPGPELKGTGRGGDFDRVVLVEFTKQGPRKVEVRHREDVLREEKEAKEKNKEEAAKL
;
A
#
# COMPACT_ATOMS: atom_id res chain seq x y z
N MET A 1 27.57 -39.23 48.06
CA MET A 1 26.24 -38.59 48.28
C MET A 1 26.47 -37.31 49.06
N ALA A 2 26.26 -36.15 48.45
CA ALA A 2 26.32 -34.86 49.15
C ALA A 2 24.90 -34.47 49.59
N PRO A 3 24.68 -33.98 50.83
CA PRO A 3 23.36 -33.65 51.32
C PRO A 3 22.80 -32.36 50.69
N ASP A 4 21.48 -32.32 50.56
CA ASP A 4 20.75 -31.18 49.99
C ASP A 4 21.02 -29.87 50.72
N LYS A 5 21.14 -28.78 49.95
CA LYS A 5 21.22 -27.42 50.50
C LYS A 5 19.87 -27.03 51.12
N PRO A 6 19.85 -26.44 52.33
CA PRO A 6 18.60 -26.03 52.96
C PRO A 6 17.93 -24.91 52.15
N LYS A 7 16.65 -25.09 51.82
CA LYS A 7 15.80 -24.01 51.30
C LYS A 7 15.45 -23.09 52.48
N LEU A 8 15.91 -21.84 52.43
CA LEU A 8 15.63 -20.87 53.50
C LEU A 8 14.13 -20.55 53.62
N LEU A 9 13.72 -20.31 54.87
CA LEU A 9 12.37 -19.98 55.29
C LEU A 9 11.92 -18.57 54.87
N CYS A 10 10.60 -18.38 54.82
CA CYS A 10 9.94 -17.10 54.54
C CYS A 10 10.18 -16.09 55.68
N ALA A 11 10.32 -14.80 55.36
CA ALA A 11 10.72 -13.75 56.30
C ALA A 11 9.80 -13.58 57.53
N HIS A 12 8.53 -13.99 57.43
CA HIS A 12 7.52 -13.80 58.49
C HIS A 12 7.55 -14.82 59.65
N GLN A 13 8.44 -15.81 59.66
CA GLN A 13 8.54 -16.79 60.77
C GLN A 13 9.46 -16.36 61.94
N ARG A 14 10.02 -15.14 61.92
CA ARG A 14 10.76 -14.61 63.07
C ARG A 14 9.82 -14.05 64.13
N GLN A 15 9.29 -14.92 65.00
CA GLN A 15 9.02 -14.48 66.38
C GLN A 15 10.36 -14.21 67.09
N PRO A 16 10.47 -13.14 67.89
CA PRO A 16 11.65 -12.93 68.71
C PRO A 16 11.69 -13.99 69.80
N ILE A 17 12.69 -14.87 69.76
CA ILE A 17 12.97 -15.80 70.86
C ILE A 17 13.43 -14.96 72.06
N ARG A 18 12.53 -14.76 73.02
CA ARG A 18 12.89 -14.56 74.42
C ARG A 18 12.61 -15.86 75.18
N ASP A 19 13.53 -16.18 76.09
CA ASP A 19 13.38 -17.13 77.19
C ASP A 19 13.34 -18.63 76.85
N GLY A 20 14.52 -19.15 76.50
CA GLY A 20 15.17 -20.15 77.35
C GLY A 20 14.54 -21.54 77.53
N THR A 21 13.63 -21.99 76.66
CA THR A 21 13.01 -23.32 76.74
C THR A 21 13.32 -24.19 75.51
N PRO A 22 13.50 -25.53 75.69
CA PRO A 22 13.92 -26.40 74.59
C PRO A 22 12.78 -26.65 73.60
N THR A 23 12.97 -26.23 72.35
CA THR A 23 11.99 -26.40 71.28
C THR A 23 11.95 -27.83 70.73
N SER A 24 10.73 -28.33 70.51
CA SER A 24 10.45 -29.54 69.73
C SER A 24 10.92 -29.40 68.26
N PRO A 25 11.02 -30.52 67.50
CA PRO A 25 11.54 -30.48 66.13
C PRO A 25 10.66 -29.64 65.20
N LEU A 26 11.29 -28.76 64.42
CA LEU A 26 10.62 -27.91 63.43
C LEU A 26 9.89 -28.76 62.38
N GLU A 27 8.58 -28.56 62.25
CA GLU A 27 7.80 -29.08 61.12
C GLU A 27 8.32 -28.52 59.78
N SER A 28 8.19 -29.32 58.73
CA SER A 28 8.76 -29.07 57.40
C SER A 28 8.28 -27.76 56.75
N PRO A 29 9.14 -27.06 55.99
CA PRO A 29 8.80 -25.76 55.41
C PRO A 29 7.86 -25.87 54.20
N GLY A 30 6.56 -25.72 54.43
CA GLY A 30 5.58 -25.48 53.37
C GLY A 30 5.77 -24.10 52.70
N PRO A 31 5.38 -23.94 51.41
CA PRO A 31 5.51 -22.67 50.71
C PRO A 31 4.63 -21.57 51.33
N CYS A 32 5.23 -20.41 51.59
CA CYS A 32 4.65 -19.27 52.29
C CYS A 32 3.30 -18.82 51.70
N GLY A 33 2.21 -18.93 52.49
CA GLY A 33 0.85 -18.64 52.02
C GLY A 33 0.63 -17.20 51.54
N GLN A 34 1.32 -16.23 52.15
CA GLN A 34 1.28 -14.82 51.75
C GLN A 34 1.94 -14.58 50.39
N CYS A 35 3.15 -15.11 50.15
CA CYS A 35 3.79 -15.04 48.82
C CYS A 35 2.94 -15.69 47.73
N LYS A 36 2.20 -16.77 48.04
CA LYS A 36 1.25 -17.40 47.11
C LYS A 36 0.06 -16.49 46.82
N ALA A 37 -0.46 -15.77 47.82
CA ALA A 37 -1.54 -14.81 47.65
C ALA A 37 -1.12 -13.56 46.86
N GLU A 38 0.10 -13.04 47.07
CA GLU A 38 0.66 -11.91 46.31
C GLU A 38 0.91 -12.28 44.84
N SER A 39 1.53 -13.44 44.59
CA SER A 39 1.70 -13.98 43.24
C SER A 39 0.36 -14.16 42.52
N HIS A 40 -0.66 -14.66 43.23
CA HIS A 40 -2.02 -14.76 42.69
C HIS A 40 -2.66 -13.39 42.41
N ARG A 41 -2.50 -12.40 43.29
CA ARG A 41 -2.98 -11.01 43.05
C ARG A 41 -2.31 -10.39 41.81
N ALA A 42 -0.99 -10.54 41.69
CA ALA A 42 -0.23 -10.04 40.53
C ALA A 42 -0.66 -10.74 39.22
N LEU A 43 -0.95 -12.04 39.27
CA LEU A 43 -1.50 -12.78 38.12
C LEU A 43 -2.89 -12.27 37.73
N VAL A 44 -3.81 -12.12 38.69
CA VAL A 44 -5.17 -11.60 38.45
C VAL A 44 -5.13 -10.18 37.88
N TYR A 45 -4.28 -9.31 38.44
CA TYR A 45 -4.06 -7.95 37.92
C TYR A 45 -3.61 -7.96 36.44
N ARG A 46 -2.61 -8.78 36.09
CA ARG A 46 -2.15 -8.92 34.69
C ARG A 46 -3.23 -9.46 33.77
N LEU A 47 -4.00 -10.46 34.21
CA LEU A 47 -5.10 -11.01 33.42
C LEU A 47 -6.19 -9.96 33.16
N LYS A 48 -6.52 -9.11 34.14
CA LYS A 48 -7.41 -7.94 33.93
C LYS A 48 -6.83 -6.95 32.92
N LEU A 49 -5.55 -6.56 33.05
CA LEU A 49 -4.91 -5.64 32.11
C LEU A 49 -4.90 -6.19 30.67
N ILE A 50 -4.51 -7.45 30.49
CA ILE A 50 -4.49 -8.11 29.18
C ILE A 50 -5.91 -8.17 28.61
N ALA A 51 -6.90 -8.63 29.39
CA ALA A 51 -8.28 -8.75 28.92
C ALA A 51 -8.91 -7.42 28.46
N GLY A 52 -8.58 -6.30 29.12
CA GLY A 52 -9.13 -4.99 28.77
C GLY A 52 -8.36 -4.18 27.73
N LEU A 53 -7.04 -4.35 27.63
CA LEU A 53 -6.19 -3.48 26.80
C LEU A 53 -5.67 -4.16 25.53
N LEU A 54 -5.61 -5.49 25.48
CA LEU A 54 -5.02 -6.20 24.36
C LEU A 54 -5.81 -5.97 23.06
N MET A 55 -7.14 -6.11 23.10
CA MET A 55 -7.98 -5.95 21.90
C MET A 55 -7.97 -4.50 21.36
N PRO A 56 -8.14 -3.44 22.17
CA PRO A 56 -7.94 -2.06 21.69
C PRO A 56 -6.54 -1.79 21.12
N PHE A 57 -5.49 -2.31 21.74
CA PHE A 57 -4.11 -2.14 21.25
C PHE A 57 -3.85 -2.88 19.94
N ALA A 58 -4.35 -4.13 19.83
CA ALA A 58 -4.27 -4.93 18.62
C ALA A 58 -5.02 -4.28 17.46
N LEU A 59 -6.22 -3.75 17.74
CA LEU A 59 -7.05 -3.04 16.76
C LEU A 59 -6.38 -1.75 16.29
N GLN A 60 -5.80 -0.95 17.19
CA GLN A 60 -5.03 0.22 16.79
C GLN A 60 -3.93 -0.14 15.78
N ALA A 61 -3.11 -1.16 16.07
CA ALA A 61 -2.01 -1.53 15.19
C ALA A 61 -2.52 -2.07 13.84
N LEU A 62 -3.69 -2.71 13.84
CA LEU A 62 -4.41 -3.14 12.64
C LEU A 62 -4.83 -1.92 11.80
N ASP A 63 -5.42 -0.90 12.42
CA ASP A 63 -5.95 0.32 11.79
C ASP A 63 -4.93 1.08 10.92
N VAL A 64 -3.66 1.08 11.35
CA VAL A 64 -2.54 1.71 10.62
C VAL A 64 -2.30 1.05 9.25
N THR A 65 -2.68 -0.22 9.07
CA THR A 65 -2.27 -1.05 7.92
C THR A 65 -3.42 -1.73 7.17
N ILE A 66 -4.57 -1.96 7.82
CA ILE A 66 -5.80 -2.54 7.23
C ILE A 66 -6.34 -1.77 6.03
N VAL A 67 -5.96 -0.49 5.96
CA VAL A 67 -6.46 0.46 4.98
C VAL A 67 -5.72 0.40 3.67
N ALA A 68 -4.44 -0.01 3.66
CA ALA A 68 -3.59 0.04 2.46
C ALA A 68 -4.23 -0.69 1.26
N SER A 69 -4.86 -1.84 1.51
CA SER A 69 -5.57 -2.63 0.50
C SER A 69 -6.98 -2.12 0.14
N ALA A 70 -7.51 -1.14 0.88
CA ALA A 70 -8.80 -0.48 0.64
C ALA A 70 -8.65 0.86 -0.11
N LEU A 71 -7.49 1.53 -0.04
CA LEU A 71 -7.29 2.90 -0.52
C LEU A 71 -7.83 3.19 -1.94
N PRO A 72 -7.54 2.39 -2.98
CA PRO A 72 -8.01 2.70 -4.33
C PRO A 72 -9.53 2.66 -4.42
N PHE A 73 -10.15 1.66 -3.79
CA PHE A 73 -11.61 1.49 -3.77
C PHE A 73 -12.30 2.64 -3.05
N ILE A 74 -11.73 3.14 -1.95
CA ILE A 74 -12.26 4.29 -1.24
C ILE A 74 -12.18 5.53 -2.14
N ALA A 75 -11.03 5.84 -2.73
CA ALA A 75 -10.87 7.04 -3.54
C ALA A 75 -11.78 7.05 -4.78
N ILE A 76 -11.95 5.89 -5.43
CA ILE A 76 -12.89 5.71 -6.56
C ILE A 76 -14.35 5.89 -6.13
N ASP A 77 -14.77 5.37 -4.96
CA ASP A 77 -16.14 5.52 -4.45
C ASP A 77 -16.51 6.98 -4.12
N PHE A 78 -15.52 7.86 -3.92
CA PHE A 78 -15.70 9.29 -3.64
C PHE A 78 -15.40 10.19 -4.84
N ASP A 79 -14.94 9.64 -5.98
CA ASP A 79 -14.48 10.38 -7.16
C ASP A 79 -13.25 11.31 -6.91
N GLU A 80 -12.43 10.96 -5.92
CA GLU A 80 -11.33 11.79 -5.37
C GLU A 80 -9.99 11.02 -5.43
N VAL A 81 -9.65 10.51 -6.62
CA VAL A 81 -8.45 9.65 -6.83
C VAL A 81 -7.15 10.44 -6.65
N GLU A 82 -7.13 11.72 -7.04
CA GLU A 82 -5.97 12.61 -6.87
C GLU A 82 -5.62 12.80 -5.37
N GLU A 83 -6.63 12.82 -4.50
CA GLU A 83 -6.48 13.04 -3.06
C GLU A 83 -6.36 11.73 -2.25
N LEU A 84 -6.18 10.57 -2.89
CA LEU A 84 -6.05 9.24 -2.25
C LEU A 84 -5.02 9.21 -1.11
N ASN A 85 -3.92 9.95 -1.25
CA ASN A 85 -2.85 10.04 -0.25
C ASN A 85 -3.35 10.58 1.11
N TRP A 86 -4.37 11.45 1.11
CA TRP A 86 -4.90 12.03 2.35
C TRP A 86 -5.60 11.05 3.27
N ILE A 87 -6.17 9.98 2.72
CA ILE A 87 -6.86 8.95 3.51
C ILE A 87 -5.90 8.31 4.53
N VAL A 88 -4.63 8.14 4.16
CA VAL A 88 -3.55 7.69 5.05
C VAL A 88 -2.96 8.87 5.81
N SER A 89 -2.65 9.96 5.10
CA SER A 89 -1.88 11.08 5.64
C SER A 89 -2.59 11.81 6.76
N ALA A 90 -3.91 12.02 6.67
CA ALA A 90 -4.71 12.66 7.73
C ALA A 90 -4.66 11.87 9.05
N PHE A 91 -4.67 10.53 8.98
CA PHE A 91 -4.55 9.66 10.16
C PHE A 91 -3.12 9.62 10.71
N ASN A 92 -2.11 9.48 9.85
CA ASN A 92 -0.71 9.41 10.29
C ASN A 92 -0.25 10.75 10.90
N LEU A 93 -0.64 11.87 10.31
CA LEU A 93 -0.32 13.22 10.78
C LEU A 93 -0.86 13.48 12.19
N THR A 94 -2.16 13.25 12.43
CA THR A 94 -2.74 13.44 13.77
C THR A 94 -2.27 12.37 14.75
N SER A 95 -2.03 11.13 14.29
CA SER A 95 -1.45 10.07 15.12
C SER A 95 -0.04 10.40 15.61
N ALA A 96 0.80 11.04 14.79
CA ALA A 96 2.12 11.48 15.22
C ALA A 96 2.07 12.72 16.14
N ALA A 97 1.28 13.74 15.78
CA ALA A 97 1.25 15.03 16.46
C ALA A 97 0.64 14.98 17.89
N PHE A 98 -0.34 14.11 18.13
CA PHE A 98 -1.07 14.05 19.42
C PHE A 98 -0.46 13.10 20.47
N ILE A 99 0.72 12.52 20.22
CA ILE A 99 1.37 11.60 21.18
C ILE A 99 1.70 12.28 22.53
N PRO A 100 2.32 13.48 22.58
CA PRO A 100 2.58 14.17 23.85
C PRO A 100 1.33 14.58 24.60
N PHE A 101 0.29 15.03 23.87
CA PHE A 101 -1.00 15.43 24.41
C PHE A 101 -1.58 14.33 25.30
N TRP A 102 -1.61 13.09 24.81
CA TRP A 102 -2.12 11.96 25.60
C TRP A 102 -1.24 11.58 26.79
N GLY A 103 0.07 11.76 26.71
CA GLY A 103 0.97 11.61 27.87
C GLY A 103 0.63 12.59 28.99
N GLN A 104 0.37 13.85 28.66
CA GLN A 104 0.00 14.88 29.64
C GLN A 104 -1.43 14.67 30.18
N MET A 105 -2.38 14.26 29.34
CA MET A 105 -3.73 13.89 29.76
C MET A 105 -3.73 12.72 30.76
N ALA A 106 -2.87 11.71 30.54
CA ALA A 106 -2.70 10.56 31.45
C ALA A 106 -2.25 10.95 32.86
N ASP A 107 -1.44 12.02 32.98
CA ASP A 107 -0.98 12.54 34.26
C ASP A 107 -2.04 13.41 34.95
N ILE A 108 -2.70 14.32 34.21
CA ILE A 108 -3.63 15.32 34.78
C ILE A 108 -5.02 14.74 35.08
N PHE A 109 -5.56 13.92 34.17
CA PHE A 109 -6.91 13.34 34.30
C PHE A 109 -6.90 11.89 34.78
N GLY A 110 -5.71 11.28 34.88
CA GLY A 110 -5.51 9.89 35.26
C GLY A 110 -5.72 8.93 34.09
N ARG A 111 -5.33 7.66 34.30
CA ARG A 111 -5.28 6.67 33.23
C ARG A 111 -6.67 6.24 32.77
N HIS A 112 -7.62 6.05 33.69
CA HIS A 112 -9.01 5.64 33.36
C HIS A 112 -9.73 6.65 32.45
N THR A 113 -9.76 7.93 32.85
CA THR A 113 -10.45 8.98 32.09
C THR A 113 -9.85 9.13 30.68
N SER A 114 -8.52 9.06 30.59
CA SER A 114 -7.80 9.14 29.32
C SER A 114 -8.09 7.93 28.42
N LEU A 115 -8.10 6.70 28.98
CA LEU A 115 -8.44 5.48 28.25
C LEU A 115 -9.88 5.51 27.73
N GLN A 116 -10.84 6.00 28.53
CA GLN A 116 -12.22 6.16 28.07
C GLN A 116 -12.31 7.20 26.94
N ALA A 117 -11.62 8.34 27.06
CA ALA A 117 -11.63 9.37 26.03
C ALA A 117 -11.07 8.87 24.69
N VAL A 118 -9.96 8.13 24.67
CA VAL A 118 -9.40 7.59 23.41
C VAL A 118 -10.30 6.54 22.77
N LEU A 119 -10.95 5.67 23.56
CA LEU A 119 -11.85 4.66 23.00
C LEU A 119 -13.14 5.27 22.45
N VAL A 120 -13.67 6.31 23.10
CA VAL A 120 -14.80 7.10 22.59
C VAL A 120 -14.42 7.82 21.30
N LEU A 121 -13.26 8.49 21.26
CA LEU A 121 -12.77 9.14 20.04
C LEU A 121 -12.53 8.13 18.90
N MET A 122 -11.97 6.96 19.19
CA MET A 122 -11.79 5.89 18.19
C MET A 122 -13.14 5.42 17.65
N THR A 123 -14.14 5.27 18.52
CA THR A 123 -15.50 4.91 18.11
C THR A 123 -16.12 5.99 17.21
N ILE A 124 -15.99 7.26 17.57
CA ILE A 124 -16.51 8.39 16.77
C ILE A 124 -15.82 8.47 15.41
N GLY A 125 -14.48 8.45 15.37
CA GLY A 125 -13.72 8.51 14.13
C GLY A 125 -14.04 7.32 13.21
N SER A 126 -14.10 6.10 13.76
CA SER A 126 -14.46 4.90 12.99
C SER A 126 -15.91 4.96 12.49
N ALA A 127 -16.84 5.52 13.26
CA ALA A 127 -18.24 5.69 12.86
C ALA A 127 -18.37 6.71 11.71
N LEU A 128 -17.64 7.83 11.79
CA LEU A 128 -17.57 8.83 10.71
C LEU A 128 -17.02 8.21 9.42
N CYS A 129 -15.91 7.45 9.49
CA CYS A 129 -15.35 6.78 8.31
C CYS A 129 -16.28 5.70 7.73
N THR A 130 -16.95 4.92 8.59
CA THR A 130 -17.90 3.87 8.16
C THR A 130 -19.15 4.47 7.50
N GLY A 131 -19.67 5.56 8.09
CA GLY A 131 -20.90 6.22 7.69
C GLY A 131 -20.74 7.37 6.70
N ALA A 132 -19.51 7.66 6.24
CA ALA A 132 -19.24 8.78 5.34
C ALA A 132 -20.06 8.63 4.03
N PRO A 133 -20.88 9.64 3.66
CA PRO A 133 -21.57 9.65 2.38
C PRO A 133 -20.56 9.90 1.27
N THR A 134 -20.67 9.18 0.15
CA THR A 134 -19.75 9.28 -0.98
C THR A 134 -19.67 10.68 -1.60
N SER A 135 -20.68 11.52 -1.38
CA SER A 135 -20.71 12.93 -1.78
C SER A 135 -19.90 13.88 -0.88
N SER A 136 -19.20 13.40 0.15
CA SER A 136 -18.47 14.25 1.10
C SER A 136 -17.17 13.63 1.61
N PHE A 137 -16.15 13.63 0.75
CA PHE A 137 -14.80 13.18 1.09
C PHE A 137 -14.19 13.86 2.35
N PRO A 138 -14.42 15.16 2.64
CA PRO A 138 -13.92 15.78 3.87
C PRO A 138 -14.44 15.13 5.17
N VAL A 139 -15.62 14.50 5.19
CA VAL A 139 -16.14 13.78 6.37
C VAL A 139 -15.32 12.52 6.66
N LEU A 140 -14.89 11.81 5.61
CA LEU A 140 -13.98 10.68 5.74
C LEU A 140 -12.63 11.15 6.29
N LEU A 141 -12.05 12.23 5.75
CA LEU A 141 -10.79 12.80 6.23
C LEU A 141 -10.87 13.31 7.68
N LEU A 142 -12.01 13.89 8.09
CA LEU A 142 -12.25 14.27 9.49
C LEU A 142 -12.30 13.04 10.40
N GLY A 143 -13.01 11.98 9.98
CA GLY A 143 -13.04 10.69 10.69
C GLY A 143 -11.63 10.11 10.85
N ARG A 144 -10.81 10.18 9.79
CA ARG A 144 -9.38 9.79 9.81
C ARG A 144 -8.55 10.58 10.79
N GLY A 145 -8.69 11.91 10.79
CA GLY A 145 -8.03 12.78 11.75
C GLY A 145 -8.35 12.37 13.19
N ILE A 146 -9.64 12.13 13.49
CA ILE A 146 -10.10 11.71 14.82
C ILE A 146 -9.59 10.31 15.20
N GLN A 147 -9.63 9.33 14.27
CA GLN A 147 -9.03 8.01 14.49
C GLN A 147 -7.53 8.11 14.78
N GLY A 148 -6.80 8.98 14.10
CA GLY A 148 -5.37 9.21 14.34
C GLY A 148 -5.11 9.78 15.74
N VAL A 149 -5.88 10.79 16.18
CA VAL A 149 -5.80 11.30 17.57
C VAL A 149 -6.06 10.18 18.59
N ALA A 150 -7.06 9.33 18.36
CA ALA A 150 -7.38 8.22 19.25
C ALA A 150 -6.28 7.12 19.25
N CYS A 151 -5.74 6.81 18.07
CA CYS A 151 -4.60 5.92 17.84
C CYS A 151 -3.39 6.38 18.67
N ALA A 152 -2.96 7.63 18.55
CA ALA A 152 -1.88 8.20 19.37
C ALA A 152 -2.05 7.87 20.86
N GLY A 153 -3.27 8.08 21.37
CA GLY A 153 -3.60 7.91 22.78
C GLY A 153 -3.65 6.45 23.24
N ILE A 154 -4.24 5.53 22.47
CA ILE A 154 -4.23 4.10 22.82
C ILE A 154 -2.77 3.60 22.91
N SER A 155 -1.88 4.03 22.00
CA SER A 155 -0.47 3.59 21.98
C SER A 155 0.28 3.98 23.25
N VAL A 156 0.12 5.24 23.66
CA VAL A 156 0.79 5.81 24.84
C VAL A 156 0.17 5.28 26.12
N LEU A 157 -1.16 5.32 26.24
CA LEU A 157 -1.85 4.96 27.48
C LEU A 157 -1.69 3.49 27.82
N VAL A 158 -1.72 2.59 26.83
CA VAL A 158 -1.48 1.15 27.06
C VAL A 158 -0.04 0.92 27.55
N ARG A 159 0.96 1.59 26.96
CA ARG A 159 2.37 1.52 27.43
C ARG A 159 2.53 2.05 28.86
N VAL A 160 1.91 3.20 29.17
CA VAL A 160 1.96 3.80 30.52
C VAL A 160 1.29 2.89 31.55
N VAL A 161 0.11 2.35 31.25
CA VAL A 161 -0.62 1.47 32.18
C VAL A 161 0.08 0.13 32.39
N ILE A 162 0.75 -0.42 31.37
CA ILE A 162 1.54 -1.65 31.52
C ILE A 162 2.82 -1.41 32.33
N ALA A 163 3.37 -0.20 32.32
CA ALA A 163 4.52 0.20 33.13
C ALA A 163 4.14 0.63 34.57
N ASP A 164 2.91 1.09 34.79
CA ASP A 164 2.39 1.42 36.12
C ASP A 164 2.30 0.15 37.02
N LYS A 165 2.60 0.29 38.31
CA LYS A 165 2.44 -0.74 39.37
C LYS A 165 3.16 -2.09 39.17
N VAL A 166 4.11 -2.22 38.23
CA VAL A 166 4.88 -3.46 38.00
C VAL A 166 6.40 -3.24 38.08
N THR A 167 7.15 -4.29 38.40
CA THR A 167 8.63 -4.23 38.35
C THR A 167 9.14 -4.21 36.90
N LEU A 168 10.36 -3.71 36.64
CA LEU A 168 10.93 -3.72 35.28
C LEU A 168 10.95 -5.12 34.63
N GLN A 169 11.21 -6.17 35.42
CA GLN A 169 11.19 -7.55 34.92
C GLN A 169 9.78 -8.00 34.49
N GLU A 170 8.74 -7.51 35.15
CA GLU A 170 7.35 -7.85 34.85
C GLU A 170 6.81 -6.98 33.71
N ASN A 171 7.16 -5.70 33.69
CA ASN A 171 6.94 -4.81 32.56
C ASN A 171 7.54 -5.40 31.27
N ALA A 172 8.79 -5.89 31.31
CA ALA A 172 9.43 -6.57 30.19
C ALA A 172 8.58 -7.73 29.63
N LYS A 173 8.05 -8.59 30.51
CA LYS A 173 7.23 -9.75 30.11
C LYS A 173 5.86 -9.31 29.56
N ASN A 174 5.19 -8.40 30.26
CA ASN A 174 3.87 -7.89 29.88
C ASN A 174 3.95 -7.15 28.53
N TRP A 175 4.91 -6.23 28.39
CA TRP A 175 5.11 -5.47 27.17
C TRP A 175 5.60 -6.32 26.00
N SER A 176 6.35 -7.40 26.23
CA SER A 176 6.70 -8.36 25.16
C SER A 176 5.46 -8.99 24.52
N PHE A 177 4.45 -9.32 25.33
CA PHE A 177 3.18 -9.87 24.82
C PHE A 177 2.43 -8.85 23.95
N PHE A 178 2.30 -7.61 24.43
CA PHE A 178 1.68 -6.53 23.65
C PHE A 178 2.48 -6.19 22.38
N ALA A 179 3.81 -6.14 22.45
CA ALA A 179 4.67 -5.89 21.29
C ALA A 179 4.54 -6.98 20.22
N LEU A 180 4.44 -8.26 20.62
CA LEU A 180 4.17 -9.37 19.72
C LEU A 180 2.79 -9.22 19.04
N THR A 181 1.74 -8.90 19.81
CA THR A 181 0.41 -8.66 19.26
C THR A 181 0.37 -7.47 18.31
N GLY A 182 1.02 -6.35 18.64
CA GLY A 182 1.11 -5.19 17.76
C GLY A 182 1.84 -5.51 16.45
N GLY A 183 2.98 -6.22 16.52
CA GLY A 183 3.71 -6.70 15.34
C GLY A 183 2.87 -7.63 14.45
N LEU A 184 2.10 -8.53 15.06
CA LEU A 184 1.18 -9.42 14.34
C LEU A 184 0.02 -8.63 13.68
N SER A 185 -0.55 -7.65 14.37
CA SER A 185 -1.60 -6.79 13.81
C SER A 185 -1.11 -5.99 12.59
N TYR A 186 0.09 -5.40 12.62
CA TYR A 186 0.63 -4.67 11.47
C TYR A 186 0.77 -5.54 10.21
N ALA A 187 1.10 -6.83 10.37
CA ALA A 187 1.25 -7.75 9.24
C ALA A 187 -0.08 -8.36 8.77
N ILE A 188 -1.03 -8.57 9.68
CA ILE A 188 -2.37 -9.10 9.36
C ILE A 188 -3.27 -8.03 8.73
N GLY A 189 -3.04 -6.74 9.02
CA GLY A 189 -3.82 -5.60 8.53
C GLY A 189 -4.15 -5.68 7.04
N PRO A 190 -3.16 -5.63 6.12
CA PRO A 190 -3.42 -5.62 4.68
C PRO A 190 -4.23 -6.83 4.18
N VAL A 191 -4.07 -7.99 4.84
CA VAL A 191 -4.80 -9.22 4.52
C VAL A 191 -6.26 -9.13 4.95
N ILE A 192 -6.55 -8.76 6.20
CA ILE A 192 -7.93 -8.54 6.66
C ILE A 192 -8.59 -7.44 5.83
N GLY A 193 -7.87 -6.33 5.58
CA GLY A 193 -8.32 -5.23 4.74
C GLY A 193 -8.73 -5.66 3.34
N GLY A 194 -7.93 -6.53 2.70
CA GLY A 194 -8.23 -7.05 1.36
C GLY A 194 -9.49 -7.91 1.32
N TYR A 195 -9.72 -8.74 2.35
CA TYR A 195 -10.94 -9.54 2.46
C TYR A 195 -12.18 -8.70 2.80
N LEU A 196 -12.06 -7.71 3.71
CA LEU A 196 -13.17 -6.82 4.06
C LEU A 196 -13.56 -5.90 2.89
N THR A 197 -12.57 -5.35 2.19
CA THR A 197 -12.75 -4.50 1.00
C THR A 197 -13.49 -5.25 -0.11
N ALA A 198 -13.21 -6.53 -0.31
CA ALA A 198 -13.91 -7.38 -1.28
C ALA A 198 -15.42 -7.57 -0.98
N ALA A 199 -15.87 -7.29 0.25
CA ALA A 199 -17.28 -7.23 0.61
C ALA A 199 -17.81 -5.79 0.58
N ASN A 200 -17.20 -4.89 1.37
CA ASN A 200 -17.39 -3.44 1.33
C ASN A 200 -16.27 -2.77 2.15
N TRP A 201 -15.54 -1.82 1.57
CA TRP A 201 -14.43 -1.12 2.24
C TRP A 201 -14.84 -0.48 3.58
N ARG A 202 -16.10 -0.11 3.77
CA ARG A 202 -16.63 0.47 5.02
C ARG A 202 -16.40 -0.44 6.23
N TRP A 203 -16.35 -1.76 6.04
CA TRP A 203 -16.07 -2.70 7.13
C TRP A 203 -14.63 -2.64 7.66
N CYS A 204 -13.68 -2.10 6.89
CA CYS A 204 -12.32 -1.84 7.38
C CYS A 204 -12.31 -0.83 8.53
N PHE A 205 -13.33 0.02 8.62
CA PHE A 205 -13.59 0.92 9.75
C PHE A 205 -14.62 0.35 10.74
N GLY A 206 -15.66 -0.31 10.22
CA GLY A 206 -16.75 -0.86 11.01
C GLY A 206 -16.30 -1.91 12.04
N ILE A 207 -15.21 -2.65 11.77
CA ILE A 207 -14.61 -3.62 12.70
C ILE A 207 -14.18 -3.00 14.04
N ASN A 208 -13.86 -1.70 14.04
CA ASN A 208 -13.38 -0.98 15.21
C ASN A 208 -14.48 -0.72 16.24
N LEU A 209 -15.71 -0.48 15.76
CA LEU A 209 -16.86 -0.10 16.58
C LEU A 209 -17.19 -1.12 17.70
N PRO A 210 -17.42 -2.43 17.42
CA PRO A 210 -17.73 -3.39 18.47
C PRO A 210 -16.58 -3.59 19.45
N ILE A 211 -15.32 -3.51 18.98
CA ILE A 211 -14.13 -3.70 19.81
C ILE A 211 -13.88 -2.49 20.71
N CYS A 212 -14.10 -1.27 20.24
CA CYS A 212 -14.01 -0.06 21.06
C CYS A 212 -15.13 -0.01 22.10
N VAL A 213 -16.37 -0.37 21.74
CA VAL A 213 -17.49 -0.48 22.69
C VAL A 213 -17.22 -1.54 23.77
N LEU A 214 -16.70 -2.71 23.38
CA LEU A 214 -16.28 -3.74 24.34
C LEU A 214 -15.13 -3.23 25.23
N GLY A 215 -14.15 -2.52 24.66
CA GLY A 215 -13.05 -1.89 25.40
C GLY A 215 -13.55 -0.88 26.43
N ILE A 216 -14.50 -0.01 26.06
CA ILE A 216 -15.14 0.97 26.96
C ILE A 216 -15.76 0.25 28.17
N ILE A 217 -16.54 -0.80 27.91
CA ILE A 217 -17.20 -1.63 28.93
C ILE A 217 -16.16 -2.29 29.85
N VAL A 218 -15.16 -2.98 29.30
CA VAL A 218 -14.16 -3.69 30.10
C VAL A 218 -13.27 -2.72 30.88
N VAL A 219 -12.84 -1.61 30.30
CA VAL A 219 -12.06 -0.58 31.01
C VAL A 219 -12.89 0.04 32.15
N PHE A 220 -14.19 0.28 31.94
CA PHE A 220 -15.06 0.89 32.95
C PHE A 220 -15.37 -0.05 34.12
N PHE A 221 -15.73 -1.30 33.85
CA PHE A 221 -16.18 -2.26 34.87
C PHE A 221 -15.06 -3.12 35.47
N VAL A 222 -13.96 -3.36 34.75
CA VAL A 222 -12.91 -4.31 35.18
C VAL A 222 -11.59 -3.62 35.55
N LEU A 223 -11.18 -2.56 34.81
CA LEU A 223 -9.88 -1.91 35.04
C LEU A 223 -9.96 -0.64 35.89
N ARG A 224 -11.12 0.03 35.99
CA ARG A 224 -11.26 1.34 36.64
C ARG A 224 -10.63 1.45 38.04
N GLU A 225 -10.77 0.41 38.87
CA GLU A 225 -10.20 0.37 40.23
C GLU A 225 -8.71 0.01 40.26
N GLU A 226 -8.22 -0.67 39.22
CA GLU A 226 -6.85 -1.15 39.09
C GLU A 226 -5.90 -0.09 38.51
N LEU A 227 -6.43 0.88 37.78
CA LEU A 227 -5.69 1.94 37.11
C LEU A 227 -5.13 2.99 38.09
N VAL A 228 -4.01 3.61 37.73
CA VAL A 228 -3.45 4.74 38.48
C VAL A 228 -4.34 5.98 38.27
N GLY A 229 -4.61 6.68 39.37
CA GLY A 229 -5.36 7.93 39.39
C GLY A 229 -4.62 9.08 38.71
N ALA A 230 -5.15 10.29 38.85
CA ALA A 230 -4.41 11.48 38.45
C ALA A 230 -3.25 11.76 39.41
N GLN A 231 -2.16 12.31 38.88
CA GLN A 231 -1.00 12.71 39.68
C GLN A 231 -1.34 13.96 40.53
N PRO A 232 -0.70 14.13 41.71
CA PRO A 232 -0.94 15.28 42.56
C PRO A 232 -0.54 16.59 41.88
N LEU A 233 -1.33 17.64 42.13
CA LEU A 233 -1.14 18.97 41.58
C LEU A 233 -0.16 19.76 42.46
N HIS A 234 0.86 20.38 41.86
CA HIS A 234 1.81 21.22 42.59
C HIS A 234 1.09 22.39 43.29
N GLY A 235 1.34 22.58 44.59
CA GLY A 235 0.72 23.65 45.37
C GLY A 235 -0.69 23.36 45.91
N VAL A 236 -1.11 22.10 45.98
CA VAL A 236 -2.30 21.66 46.72
C VAL A 236 -1.87 20.60 47.74
N ASP A 237 -2.19 20.80 49.02
CA ASP A 237 -1.80 19.87 50.09
C ASP A 237 -2.26 18.43 49.80
N ASP A 238 -1.34 17.48 49.93
CA ASP A 238 -1.55 16.04 49.65
C ASP A 238 -2.73 15.44 50.43
N ALA A 239 -3.14 16.08 51.54
CA ALA A 239 -4.25 15.65 52.40
C ALA A 239 -5.66 15.89 51.81
N VAL A 240 -5.83 16.74 50.78
CA VAL A 240 -7.16 17.17 50.29
C VAL A 240 -7.59 16.45 49.00
N VAL A 241 -6.65 15.83 48.27
CA VAL A 241 -6.83 15.44 46.85
C VAL A 241 -7.59 14.12 46.65
N THR A 242 -7.81 13.32 47.69
CA THR A 242 -8.72 12.15 47.64
C THR A 242 -10.21 12.54 47.62
N GLY A 243 -10.54 13.81 47.86
CA GLY A 243 -11.88 14.34 47.69
C GLY A 243 -12.28 14.48 46.21
N SER A 244 -13.44 13.90 45.85
CA SER A 244 -14.02 13.85 44.49
C SER A 244 -14.47 15.21 43.89
N LYS A 245 -13.85 16.33 44.31
CA LYS A 245 -14.25 17.71 43.97
C LYS A 245 -13.08 18.65 43.66
N THR A 246 -11.97 18.17 43.11
CA THR A 246 -11.10 19.07 42.32
C THR A 246 -11.82 19.39 41.00
N THR A 247 -12.40 20.59 40.88
CA THR A 247 -13.18 21.02 39.70
C THR A 247 -12.40 20.77 38.40
N VAL A 248 -13.07 20.20 37.39
CA VAL A 248 -12.46 19.87 36.08
C VAL A 248 -11.70 21.07 35.48
N GLY A 249 -12.25 22.29 35.60
CA GLY A 249 -11.57 23.52 35.16
C GLY A 249 -10.22 23.80 35.84
N ARG A 250 -10.03 23.43 37.13
CA ARG A 250 -8.75 23.63 37.82
C ARG A 250 -7.66 22.68 37.30
N ARG A 251 -8.04 21.49 36.81
CA ARG A 251 -7.15 20.57 36.09
C ARG A 251 -6.90 21.01 34.66
N LEU A 252 -7.92 21.54 33.99
CA LEU A 252 -7.79 22.10 32.65
C LEU A 252 -6.79 23.27 32.62
N MET A 253 -6.78 24.11 33.65
CA MET A 253 -5.79 25.18 33.82
C MET A 253 -4.34 24.68 33.93
N THR A 254 -4.10 23.44 34.35
CA THR A 254 -2.73 22.91 34.49
C THR A 254 -2.18 22.27 33.21
N LEU A 255 -2.98 22.21 32.13
CA LEU A 255 -2.51 21.85 30.80
C LEU A 255 -1.59 22.92 30.24
N ASP A 256 -0.50 22.48 29.63
CA ASP A 256 0.39 23.32 28.84
C ASP A 256 -0.18 23.56 27.44
N ILE A 257 -1.21 24.40 27.37
CA ILE A 257 -1.89 24.73 26.09
C ILE A 257 -0.91 25.43 25.13
N GLY A 258 0.02 26.24 25.65
CA GLY A 258 1.00 26.95 24.83
C GLY A 258 2.00 25.98 24.16
N GLY A 259 2.61 25.11 24.96
CA GLY A 259 3.51 24.07 24.48
C GLY A 259 2.82 23.08 23.54
N GLN A 260 1.60 22.63 23.88
CA GLN A 260 0.80 21.75 23.02
C GLN A 260 0.51 22.35 21.65
N LEU A 261 0.06 23.60 21.58
CA LEU A 261 -0.27 24.24 20.29
C LEU A 261 1.00 24.48 19.45
N LEU A 262 2.09 24.98 20.05
CA LEU A 262 3.35 25.19 19.34
C LEU A 262 3.93 23.86 18.81
N PHE A 263 3.90 22.79 19.61
CA PHE A 263 4.31 21.47 19.15
C PHE A 263 3.41 20.93 18.04
N LEU A 264 2.08 20.96 18.23
CA LEU A 264 1.12 20.40 17.29
C LEU A 264 1.22 21.06 15.91
N PHE A 265 1.26 22.40 15.86
CA PHE A 265 1.40 23.11 14.58
C PHE A 265 2.83 23.03 14.04
N GLY A 266 3.86 23.15 14.87
CA GLY A 266 5.26 23.09 14.40
C GLY A 266 5.64 21.72 13.84
N PHE A 267 5.45 20.68 14.65
CA PHE A 267 5.73 19.30 14.26
C PHE A 267 4.75 18.78 13.20
N GLY A 268 3.47 19.18 13.28
CA GLY A 268 2.46 18.82 12.29
C GLY A 268 2.74 19.39 10.90
N LEU A 269 3.03 20.69 10.78
CA LEU A 269 3.38 21.31 9.49
C LEU A 269 4.69 20.72 8.91
N MET A 270 5.64 20.37 9.76
CA MET A 270 6.88 19.71 9.33
C MET A 270 6.64 18.28 8.80
N ILE A 271 5.80 17.47 9.47
CA ILE A 271 5.38 16.16 8.94
C ILE A 271 4.62 16.34 7.62
N LEU A 272 3.69 17.30 7.55
CA LEU A 272 2.93 17.58 6.33
C LEU A 272 3.84 17.93 5.15
N ALA A 273 4.83 18.80 5.36
CA ALA A 273 5.84 19.14 4.35
C ALA A 273 6.60 17.89 3.87
N PHE A 274 7.02 17.01 4.78
CA PHE A 274 7.68 15.75 4.40
C PHE A 274 6.74 14.80 3.66
N THR A 275 5.46 14.71 4.03
CA THR A 275 4.47 13.87 3.35
C THR A 275 4.25 14.28 1.88
N TRP A 276 4.33 15.58 1.60
CA TRP A 276 4.18 16.16 0.26
C TRP A 276 5.48 16.21 -0.59
N ALA A 277 6.65 16.26 0.07
CA ALA A 277 7.93 16.50 -0.59
C ALA A 277 8.34 15.35 -1.53
N GLY A 278 8.49 15.66 -2.82
CA GLY A 278 8.91 14.72 -3.86
C GLY A 278 7.86 13.67 -4.27
N SER A 279 6.70 13.66 -3.60
CA SER A 279 5.55 12.81 -3.89
C SER A 279 4.45 13.58 -4.64
N THR A 280 4.02 14.72 -4.08
CA THR A 280 2.96 15.58 -4.64
C THR A 280 3.53 16.89 -5.16
N TYR A 281 4.45 17.50 -4.42
CA TYR A 281 5.07 18.78 -4.80
C TYR A 281 6.60 18.67 -4.83
N GLY A 282 7.22 19.44 -5.74
CA GLY A 282 8.68 19.51 -5.84
C GLY A 282 9.33 20.06 -4.57
N TRP A 283 10.57 19.66 -4.29
CA TRP A 283 11.31 20.05 -3.08
C TRP A 283 11.57 21.56 -2.92
N VAL A 284 11.40 22.34 -3.98
CA VAL A 284 11.58 23.82 -4.01
C VAL A 284 10.25 24.52 -4.34
N SER A 285 9.11 23.85 -4.12
CA SER A 285 7.77 24.43 -4.26
C SER A 285 7.41 25.30 -3.06
N VAL A 286 6.51 26.28 -3.26
CA VAL A 286 6.04 27.15 -2.17
C VAL A 286 5.19 26.35 -1.17
N GLU A 287 4.42 25.41 -1.70
CA GLU A 287 3.53 24.47 -1.02
C GLU A 287 4.29 23.57 -0.04
N MET A 288 5.54 23.20 -0.35
CA MET A 288 6.41 22.44 0.55
C MET A 288 7.20 23.35 1.49
N LEU A 289 7.79 24.44 0.96
CA LEU A 289 8.69 25.31 1.73
C LEU A 289 7.95 26.11 2.82
N VAL A 290 6.72 26.58 2.58
CA VAL A 290 5.98 27.38 3.57
C VAL A 290 5.64 26.57 4.82
N PRO A 291 5.01 25.37 4.74
CA PRO A 291 4.79 24.53 5.92
C PRO A 291 6.11 24.08 6.57
N LEU A 292 7.18 23.81 5.80
CA LEU A 292 8.46 23.41 6.36
C LEU A 292 9.10 24.52 7.20
N VAL A 293 9.20 25.74 6.66
CA VAL A 293 9.83 26.88 7.33
C VAL A 293 8.98 27.37 8.51
N LEU A 294 7.65 27.47 8.32
CA LEU A 294 6.73 27.83 9.41
C LEU A 294 6.72 26.76 10.50
N GLY A 295 6.69 25.48 10.13
CA GLY A 295 6.74 24.34 11.04
C GLY A 295 8.04 24.31 11.86
N ALA A 296 9.19 24.49 11.19
CA ALA A 296 10.49 24.59 11.86
C ALA A 296 10.58 25.81 12.80
N GLY A 297 10.05 26.96 12.39
CA GLY A 297 9.97 28.17 13.23
C GLY A 297 9.10 27.97 14.47
N LEU A 298 7.91 27.37 14.32
CA LEU A 298 7.02 27.05 15.44
C LEU A 298 7.60 25.96 16.36
N PHE A 299 8.31 24.97 15.81
CA PHE A 299 8.99 23.93 16.59
C PHE A 299 10.20 24.48 17.36
N ALA A 300 10.97 25.40 16.77
CA ALA A 300 12.00 26.15 17.49
C ALA A 300 11.37 27.04 18.58
N GLY A 301 10.20 27.64 18.30
CA GLY A 301 9.36 28.33 19.28
C GLY A 301 8.91 27.43 20.43
N TRP A 302 8.52 26.19 20.15
CA TRP A 302 8.21 25.18 21.18
C TRP A 302 9.43 24.83 22.03
N LEU A 303 10.61 24.59 21.43
CA LEU A 303 11.84 24.36 22.19
C LEU A 303 12.20 25.54 23.10
N PHE A 304 12.05 26.78 22.61
CA PHE A 304 12.24 27.98 23.42
C PHE A 304 11.19 28.12 24.53
N TYR A 305 9.95 27.72 24.26
CA TYR A 305 8.86 27.72 25.23
C TYR A 305 9.11 26.71 26.36
N GLU A 306 9.44 25.45 26.05
CA GLU A 306 9.80 24.42 27.04
C GLU A 306 11.05 24.81 27.84
N TYR A 307 12.02 25.43 27.19
CA TYR A 307 13.16 26.06 27.85
C TYR A 307 12.68 27.14 28.85
N MET A 308 11.81 28.06 28.45
CA MET A 308 11.27 29.11 29.32
C MET A 308 10.34 28.60 30.43
N MET A 309 9.71 27.42 30.25
CA MET A 309 8.90 26.71 31.26
C MET A 309 9.72 25.97 32.32
N ALA A 310 11.05 25.94 32.21
CA ALA A 310 11.90 25.41 33.28
C ALA A 310 11.65 26.17 34.61
N PRO A 311 11.65 25.50 35.79
CA PRO A 311 11.17 26.08 37.05
C PRO A 311 11.85 27.40 37.48
N GLU A 312 13.09 27.61 37.08
CA GLU A 312 13.89 28.78 37.44
C GLU A 312 13.61 30.01 36.55
N ARG A 313 12.90 29.85 35.44
CA ARG A 313 12.78 30.85 34.36
C ARG A 313 11.44 31.59 34.35
N ALA A 314 11.34 32.59 33.47
CA ALA A 314 10.25 33.57 33.48
C ALA A 314 8.85 32.95 33.24
N LEU A 315 8.69 32.03 32.28
CA LEU A 315 7.40 31.34 32.09
C LEU A 315 7.14 30.37 33.23
N GLY A 316 8.10 29.54 33.64
CA GLY A 316 7.92 28.61 34.76
C GLY A 316 7.49 29.29 36.07
N LYS A 317 7.98 30.51 36.32
CA LYS A 317 7.54 31.36 37.45
C LYS A 317 6.16 32.01 37.24
N LYS A 318 5.85 32.47 36.02
CA LYS A 318 4.57 33.16 35.70
C LYS A 318 3.40 32.17 35.58
N LEU A 319 3.64 31.02 34.98
CA LEU A 319 2.71 29.92 34.71
C LEU A 319 2.97 28.76 35.66
N TRP A 320 3.26 29.05 36.93
CA TRP A 320 3.59 28.07 37.98
C TRP A 320 2.52 26.98 38.20
N PHE A 321 1.31 27.20 37.70
CA PHE A 321 0.18 26.27 37.75
C PHE A 321 0.14 25.31 36.54
N GLN A 322 0.91 25.56 35.47
CA GLN A 322 1.00 24.69 34.29
C GLN A 322 2.20 23.74 34.40
N LYS A 323 1.99 22.47 34.07
CA LYS A 323 3.07 21.48 33.98
C LYS A 323 3.56 21.40 32.53
N PRO A 324 4.85 21.62 32.21
CA PRO A 324 5.35 21.54 30.83
C PRO A 324 5.02 20.20 30.17
N MET A 325 4.72 20.22 28.88
CA MET A 325 4.37 19.03 28.11
C MET A 325 5.54 18.03 28.07
N VAL A 326 6.77 18.50 27.83
CA VAL A 326 8.00 17.72 27.95
C VAL A 326 9.02 18.43 28.85
N PRO A 327 9.28 17.92 30.08
CA PRO A 327 10.27 18.51 30.97
C PRO A 327 11.64 18.73 30.30
N TRP A 328 12.11 19.98 30.29
CA TRP A 328 13.34 20.41 29.61
C TRP A 328 14.59 19.57 29.94
N HIS A 329 14.70 19.05 31.17
CA HIS A 329 15.83 18.20 31.59
C HIS A 329 15.86 16.83 30.87
N LEU A 330 14.73 16.34 30.34
CA LEU A 330 14.67 15.14 29.51
C LEU A 330 15.17 15.42 28.09
N ILE A 331 14.84 16.59 27.54
CA ILE A 331 15.29 17.03 26.19
C ILE A 331 16.82 17.13 26.14
N LEU A 332 17.45 17.68 27.18
CA LEU A 332 18.90 17.76 27.30
C LEU A 332 19.59 16.44 27.66
N ASN A 333 18.85 15.38 28.03
CA ASN A 333 19.47 14.15 28.50
C ASN A 333 20.00 13.30 27.34
N ARG A 334 21.31 13.04 27.34
CA ARG A 334 22.00 12.20 26.34
C ARG A 334 21.31 10.85 26.09
N ASN A 335 20.91 10.12 27.13
CA ASN A 335 20.30 8.80 26.95
C ASN A 335 18.92 8.91 26.31
N VAL A 336 18.14 9.96 26.61
CA VAL A 336 16.86 10.23 25.94
C VAL A 336 17.09 10.53 24.45
N GLY A 337 18.06 11.38 24.10
CA GLY A 337 18.39 11.69 22.70
C GLY A 337 18.87 10.48 21.90
N LEU A 338 19.77 9.66 22.47
CA LEU A 338 20.23 8.41 21.84
C LEU A 338 19.08 7.41 21.64
N LEU A 339 18.24 7.25 22.65
CA LEU A 339 17.10 6.33 22.60
C LEU A 339 16.00 6.82 21.64
N PHE A 340 15.79 8.13 21.54
CA PHE A 340 14.93 8.74 20.53
C PHE A 340 15.43 8.39 19.13
N TYR A 341 16.73 8.57 18.85
CA TYR A 341 17.30 8.20 17.54
C TYR A 341 17.17 6.70 17.24
N ILE A 342 17.36 5.83 18.24
CA ILE A 342 17.19 4.38 18.07
C ILE A 342 15.74 4.04 17.70
N ASN A 343 14.73 4.64 18.36
CA ASN A 343 13.33 4.43 18.01
C ASN A 343 12.95 5.04 16.65
N PHE A 344 13.54 6.19 16.30
CA PHE A 344 13.41 6.83 15.00
C PHE A 344 13.92 5.93 13.88
N ALA A 345 15.11 5.34 14.03
CA ALA A 345 15.65 4.39 13.08
C ALA A 345 14.85 3.05 13.04
N THR A 346 14.24 2.62 14.14
CA THR A 346 13.28 1.49 14.12
C THR A 346 12.06 1.83 13.27
N GLY A 347 11.53 3.05 13.42
CA GLY A 347 10.38 3.52 12.65
C GLY A 347 10.68 3.63 11.16
N MET A 348 11.84 4.21 10.85
CA MET A 348 12.37 4.34 9.49
C MET A 348 12.43 2.99 8.78
N ALA A 349 13.20 2.04 9.30
CA ALA A 349 13.33 0.72 8.71
C ALA A 349 12.00 -0.07 8.67
N MET A 350 11.17 0.00 9.72
CA MET A 350 9.89 -0.70 9.76
C MET A 350 8.92 -0.21 8.67
N TYR A 351 8.75 1.09 8.51
CA TYR A 351 7.87 1.65 7.47
C TYR A 351 8.46 1.39 6.07
N SER A 352 9.79 1.49 5.92
CA SER A 352 10.46 1.12 4.67
C SER A 352 10.17 -0.32 4.26
N VAL A 353 10.25 -1.29 5.18
CA VAL A 353 9.89 -2.68 4.85
C VAL A 353 8.40 -2.83 4.56
N LEU A 354 7.52 -2.31 5.42
CA LEU A 354 6.07 -2.50 5.29
C LEU A 354 5.48 -1.86 4.01
N TYR A 355 6.02 -0.74 3.54
CA TYR A 355 5.52 -0.04 2.35
C TYR A 355 6.32 -0.36 1.09
N PHE A 356 7.66 -0.25 1.10
CA PHE A 356 8.44 -0.41 -0.15
C PHE A 356 8.59 -1.86 -0.60
N VAL A 357 8.49 -2.85 0.30
CA VAL A 357 8.42 -4.26 -0.13
C VAL A 357 7.04 -4.60 -0.73
N ASP A 358 5.96 -4.02 -0.21
CA ASP A 358 4.61 -4.18 -0.77
C ASP A 358 4.48 -3.54 -2.14
N LEU A 359 4.99 -2.31 -2.29
CA LEU A 359 5.12 -1.63 -3.58
C LEU A 359 6.00 -2.41 -4.56
N TYR A 360 7.11 -3.00 -4.11
CA TYR A 360 7.94 -3.86 -4.96
C TYR A 360 7.18 -5.11 -5.43
N PHE A 361 6.45 -5.80 -4.55
CA PHE A 361 5.66 -6.97 -4.92
C PHE A 361 4.48 -6.62 -5.84
N THR A 362 3.86 -5.45 -5.65
CA THR A 362 2.73 -4.99 -6.46
C THR A 362 3.18 -4.50 -7.83
N LEU A 363 4.18 -3.61 -7.88
CA LEU A 363 4.62 -2.91 -9.11
C LEU A 363 5.65 -3.70 -9.92
N ILE A 364 6.56 -4.46 -9.30
CA ILE A 364 7.61 -5.22 -10.01
C ILE A 364 7.24 -6.69 -10.20
N LEU A 365 6.62 -7.33 -9.19
CA LEU A 365 6.21 -8.74 -9.30
C LEU A 365 4.75 -8.94 -9.75
N GLY A 366 3.97 -7.86 -9.94
CA GLY A 366 2.58 -7.92 -10.41
C GLY A 366 1.64 -8.68 -9.47
N TYR A 367 1.93 -8.72 -8.17
CA TYR A 367 1.06 -9.39 -7.19
C TYR A 367 -0.17 -8.51 -6.91
N SER A 368 -1.34 -9.13 -6.72
CA SER A 368 -2.50 -8.41 -6.20
C SER A 368 -2.20 -7.89 -4.79
N ALA A 369 -2.77 -6.74 -4.40
CA ALA A 369 -2.57 -6.15 -3.07
C ALA A 369 -2.82 -7.15 -1.91
N SER A 370 -3.80 -8.05 -2.07
CA SER A 370 -4.05 -9.16 -1.15
C SER A 370 -2.88 -10.17 -1.06
N LYS A 371 -2.24 -10.50 -2.18
CA LYS A 371 -1.11 -11.43 -2.24
C LYS A 371 0.19 -10.76 -1.76
N ALA A 372 0.40 -9.49 -2.13
CA ALA A 372 1.52 -8.68 -1.65
C ALA A 372 1.47 -8.53 -0.12
N GLY A 373 0.30 -8.14 0.41
CA GLY A 373 0.03 -8.12 1.85
C GLY A 373 0.22 -9.47 2.54
N VAL A 374 -0.14 -10.60 1.91
CA VAL A 374 0.19 -11.93 2.44
C VAL A 374 1.70 -12.19 2.48
N GLN A 375 2.50 -11.66 1.55
CA GLN A 375 3.96 -11.81 1.61
C GLN A 375 4.58 -10.93 2.71
N LEU A 376 3.95 -9.82 3.11
CA LEU A 376 4.40 -9.04 4.27
C LEU A 376 4.36 -9.84 5.58
N LEU A 377 3.56 -10.92 5.67
CA LEU A 377 3.61 -11.80 6.85
C LEU A 377 4.98 -12.48 7.05
N TYR A 378 5.88 -12.53 6.06
CA TYR A 378 7.26 -12.99 6.30
C TYR A 378 8.04 -12.09 7.27
N TYR A 379 7.59 -10.85 7.49
CA TYR A 379 8.15 -9.94 8.49
C TYR A 379 7.80 -10.37 9.94
N THR A 380 6.64 -11.00 10.14
CA THR A 380 6.09 -11.31 11.47
C THR A 380 6.87 -12.37 12.25
N PRO A 381 7.28 -13.52 11.66
CA PRO A 381 8.19 -14.46 12.33
C PRO A 381 9.49 -13.80 12.76
N GLY A 382 9.99 -12.84 11.97
CA GLY A 382 11.11 -11.98 12.31
C GLY A 382 10.86 -11.20 13.60
N ILE A 383 9.81 -10.36 13.63
CA ILE A 383 9.42 -9.59 14.81
C ILE A 383 9.24 -10.52 16.03
N GLY A 384 8.54 -11.64 15.86
CA GLY A 384 8.29 -12.58 16.94
C GLY A 384 9.57 -13.18 17.53
N GLY A 385 10.49 -13.61 16.66
CA GLY A 385 11.81 -14.08 17.07
C GLY A 385 12.64 -13.00 17.79
N GLY A 386 12.61 -11.77 17.26
CA GLY A 386 13.29 -10.62 17.87
C GLY A 386 12.74 -10.23 19.24
N VAL A 387 11.42 -10.14 19.39
CA VAL A 387 10.75 -9.84 20.67
C VAL A 387 11.02 -10.95 21.69
N TYR A 388 10.96 -12.22 21.27
CA TYR A 388 11.30 -13.35 22.15
C TYR A 388 12.77 -13.32 22.59
N ALA A 389 13.71 -13.05 21.68
CA ALA A 389 15.12 -12.88 22.00
C ALA A 389 15.35 -11.72 22.97
N ALA A 390 14.73 -10.55 22.75
CA ALA A 390 14.78 -9.41 23.68
C ALA A 390 14.21 -9.75 25.06
N MET A 391 13.10 -10.49 25.12
CA MET A 391 12.53 -10.99 26.37
C MET A 391 13.52 -11.88 27.12
N VAL A 392 14.21 -12.80 26.43
CA VAL A 392 15.25 -13.67 27.02
C VAL A 392 16.46 -12.84 27.49
N PHE A 393 16.96 -11.93 26.66
CA PHE A 393 18.12 -11.09 26.98
C PHE A 393 17.88 -10.18 28.20
N CYS A 394 16.68 -9.61 28.33
CA CYS A 394 16.31 -8.78 29.47
C CYS A 394 15.98 -9.58 30.74
N ASN A 395 15.43 -10.80 30.64
CA ASN A 395 14.92 -11.53 31.81
C ASN A 395 15.81 -12.67 32.32
N VAL A 396 16.62 -13.30 31.44
CA VAL A 396 17.34 -14.55 31.73
C VAL A 396 18.84 -14.30 31.81
N TRP A 397 19.45 -13.92 30.68
CA TRP A 397 20.87 -13.62 30.50
C TRP A 397 21.03 -12.80 29.21
N PRO A 398 21.79 -11.68 29.19
CA PRO A 398 22.62 -11.12 30.27
C PRO A 398 21.84 -10.33 31.34
N ARG A 399 20.51 -10.21 31.24
CA ARG A 399 19.64 -9.36 32.08
C ARG A 399 19.92 -7.87 31.94
N ASN A 400 20.16 -7.42 30.72
CA ASN A 400 20.49 -6.04 30.44
C ASN A 400 19.72 -5.53 29.22
N THR A 401 19.51 -4.21 29.14
CA THR A 401 18.80 -3.58 28.02
C THR A 401 19.73 -3.18 26.88
N PHE A 402 21.03 -3.01 27.16
CA PHE A 402 22.02 -2.63 26.15
C PHE A 402 22.18 -3.69 25.03
N LEU A 403 22.37 -4.97 25.39
CA LEU A 403 22.66 -6.02 24.42
C LEU A 403 21.56 -6.15 23.34
N PRO A 404 20.25 -6.28 23.67
CA PRO A 404 19.24 -6.41 22.64
C PRO A 404 19.06 -5.12 21.80
N LEU A 405 19.27 -3.93 22.37
CA LEU A 405 19.23 -2.68 21.60
C LEU A 405 20.38 -2.58 20.59
N PHE A 406 21.59 -2.95 21.00
CA PHE A 406 22.78 -2.94 20.13
C PHE A 406 22.70 -4.02 19.04
N LEU A 407 22.33 -5.25 19.40
CA LEU A 407 22.12 -6.33 18.44
C LEU A 407 20.97 -6.02 17.48
N GLY A 408 19.83 -5.51 17.98
CA GLY A 408 18.68 -5.14 17.16
C GLY A 408 19.04 -4.07 16.13
N SER A 409 19.70 -2.99 16.57
CA SER A 409 20.17 -1.91 15.67
C SER A 409 21.11 -2.43 14.58
N THR A 410 22.01 -3.36 14.92
CA THR A 410 22.98 -3.95 13.99
C THR A 410 22.31 -4.91 13.01
N ILE A 411 21.47 -5.83 13.51
CA ILE A 411 20.76 -6.83 12.69
C ILE A 411 19.80 -6.16 11.71
N GLU A 412 19.12 -5.09 12.12
CA GLU A 412 18.19 -4.36 11.24
C GLU A 412 18.92 -3.56 10.16
N ALA A 413 20.04 -2.90 10.50
CA ALA A 413 20.87 -2.22 9.51
C ALA A 413 21.43 -3.17 8.46
N VAL A 414 21.93 -4.34 8.88
CA VAL A 414 22.37 -5.41 7.98
C VAL A 414 21.19 -5.99 7.19
N GLY A 415 20.03 -6.20 7.83
CA GLY A 415 18.82 -6.72 7.20
C GLY A 415 18.32 -5.82 6.07
N ILE A 416 18.29 -4.50 6.28
CA ILE A 416 17.92 -3.51 5.25
C ILE A 416 18.93 -3.51 4.09
N GLY A 417 20.24 -3.53 4.37
CA GLY A 417 21.27 -3.59 3.34
C GLY A 417 21.22 -4.88 2.51
N LEU A 418 21.01 -6.03 3.17
CA LEU A 418 20.85 -7.32 2.51
C LEU A 418 19.50 -7.44 1.78
N LEU A 419 18.45 -6.75 2.22
CA LEU A 419 17.17 -6.66 1.53
C LEU A 419 17.30 -5.90 0.20
N ALA A 420 18.06 -4.79 0.18
CA ALA A 420 18.40 -4.09 -1.07
C ALA A 420 19.13 -5.03 -2.06
N TRP A 421 20.10 -5.81 -1.56
CA TRP A 421 20.80 -6.83 -2.37
C TRP A 421 19.88 -8.00 -2.81
N ALA A 422 18.94 -8.43 -1.97
CA ALA A 422 17.97 -9.46 -2.32
C ALA A 422 17.01 -9.00 -3.43
N ILE A 423 16.58 -7.72 -3.39
CA ILE A 423 15.79 -7.08 -4.44
C ILE A 423 16.61 -6.98 -5.74
N TYR A 424 17.87 -6.55 -5.66
CA TYR A 424 18.79 -6.50 -6.81
C TYR A 424 18.92 -7.87 -7.51
N THR A 425 19.19 -8.93 -6.74
CA THR A 425 19.29 -10.30 -7.28
C THR A 425 17.96 -10.90 -7.76
N GLY A 426 16.82 -10.27 -7.43
CA GLY A 426 15.48 -10.67 -7.89
C GLY A 426 14.95 -12.01 -7.33
N ARG A 427 15.64 -12.63 -6.36
CA ARG A 427 15.28 -13.96 -5.83
C ARG A 427 14.26 -13.83 -4.70
N THR A 428 12.99 -14.11 -4.99
CA THR A 428 11.86 -13.99 -4.03
C THR A 428 12.10 -14.69 -2.69
N GLY A 429 12.61 -15.93 -2.70
CA GLY A 429 12.94 -16.65 -1.46
C GLY A 429 14.02 -15.96 -0.62
N THR A 430 15.00 -15.32 -1.25
CA THR A 430 16.02 -14.50 -0.56
C THR A 430 15.40 -13.23 0.01
N ILE A 431 14.50 -12.57 -0.73
CA ILE A 431 13.76 -11.40 -0.25
C ILE A 431 12.96 -11.74 1.00
N TYR A 432 12.20 -12.84 1.01
CA TYR A 432 11.44 -13.28 2.19
C TYR A 432 12.33 -13.54 3.41
N GLY A 433 13.52 -14.15 3.20
CA GLY A 433 14.51 -14.35 4.25
C GLY A 433 15.07 -13.04 4.82
N MET A 434 15.34 -12.04 3.97
CA MET A 434 15.88 -10.75 4.41
C MET A 434 14.82 -9.85 5.05
N VAL A 435 13.56 -9.93 4.60
CA VAL A 435 12.40 -9.33 5.28
C VAL A 435 12.30 -9.90 6.70
N ALA A 436 12.33 -11.23 6.86
CA ALA A 436 12.31 -11.86 8.18
C ALA A 436 13.50 -11.41 9.06
N LEU A 437 14.71 -11.32 8.49
CA LEU A 437 15.91 -10.85 9.21
C LEU A 437 15.76 -9.39 9.71
N SER A 438 15.24 -8.49 8.87
CA SER A 438 14.92 -7.11 9.27
C SER A 438 13.89 -7.09 10.43
N GLY A 439 12.89 -7.97 10.37
CA GLY A 439 11.90 -8.14 11.44
C GLY A 439 12.54 -8.53 12.78
N VAL A 440 13.58 -9.40 12.78
CA VAL A 440 14.32 -9.77 14.01
C VAL A 440 14.97 -8.55 14.65
N GLY A 441 15.61 -7.70 13.84
CA GLY A 441 16.18 -6.44 14.32
C GLY A 441 15.14 -5.52 14.97
N THR A 442 13.98 -5.42 14.33
CA THR A 442 12.86 -4.57 14.79
C THR A 442 12.29 -5.08 16.13
N GLY A 443 12.02 -6.39 16.20
CA GLY A 443 11.50 -7.04 17.39
C GLY A 443 12.45 -6.95 18.59
N LEU A 444 13.77 -7.00 18.34
CA LEU A 444 14.79 -6.81 19.36
C LEU A 444 14.77 -5.40 19.98
N ARG A 445 14.17 -4.39 19.32
CA ARG A 445 14.13 -2.99 19.80
C ARG A 445 12.82 -2.60 20.48
N PHE A 446 11.67 -3.13 20.04
CA PHE A 446 10.33 -2.75 20.54
C PHE A 446 10.14 -2.82 22.06
N MET A 447 10.63 -3.88 22.71
CA MET A 447 10.49 -4.03 24.16
C MET A 447 11.60 -3.33 24.94
N PRO A 448 12.90 -3.52 24.62
CA PRO A 448 14.00 -2.95 25.40
C PRO A 448 14.06 -1.42 25.33
N GLY A 449 13.64 -0.80 24.23
CA GLY A 449 13.69 0.66 24.07
C GLY A 449 12.89 1.37 25.15
N THR A 450 11.58 1.08 25.22
CA THR A 450 10.69 1.60 26.26
C THR A 450 11.17 1.22 27.66
N LEU A 451 11.63 -0.02 27.87
CA LEU A 451 12.07 -0.49 29.19
C LEU A 451 13.33 0.25 29.70
N HIS A 452 14.28 0.54 28.82
CA HIS A 452 15.48 1.32 29.12
C HIS A 452 15.10 2.73 29.57
N ALA A 453 14.17 3.38 28.86
CA ALA A 453 13.63 4.69 29.17
C ALA A 453 12.97 4.72 30.58
N VAL A 454 12.11 3.75 30.87
CA VAL A 454 11.42 3.64 32.17
C VAL A 454 12.40 3.36 33.31
N GLY A 455 13.45 2.58 33.06
CA GLY A 455 14.50 2.28 34.05
C GLY A 455 15.32 3.50 34.48
N PHE A 456 15.63 4.42 33.56
CA PHE A 456 16.33 5.68 33.89
C PHE A 456 15.40 6.76 34.46
N PHE A 457 14.11 6.79 34.09
CA PHE A 457 13.19 7.89 34.44
C PHE A 457 11.87 7.42 35.08
N PRO A 458 11.91 6.67 36.22
CA PRO A 458 10.70 6.11 36.85
C PRO A 458 9.71 7.17 37.36
N ARG A 459 10.15 8.42 37.56
CA ARG A 459 9.28 9.56 37.96
C ARG A 459 8.62 10.29 36.80
N SER A 460 8.92 9.93 35.55
CA SER A 460 8.43 10.65 34.36
C SER A 460 8.07 9.70 33.21
N VAL A 461 7.56 8.51 33.57
CA VAL A 461 7.17 7.44 32.64
C VAL A 461 6.31 7.96 31.49
N ALA A 462 5.24 8.71 31.75
CA ALA A 462 4.34 9.20 30.70
C ALA A 462 5.04 10.11 29.67
N ALA A 463 5.86 11.07 30.13
CA ALA A 463 6.60 11.98 29.26
C ALA A 463 7.68 11.26 28.42
N VAL A 464 8.46 10.37 29.04
CA VAL A 464 9.52 9.62 28.34
C VAL A 464 8.94 8.59 27.38
N VAL A 465 7.88 7.87 27.76
CA VAL A 465 7.16 6.94 26.85
C VAL A 465 6.55 7.69 25.68
N SER A 466 6.04 8.91 25.88
CA SER A 466 5.53 9.76 24.79
C SER A 466 6.66 10.20 23.86
N LEU A 467 7.80 10.67 24.38
CA LEU A 467 8.97 11.01 23.55
C LEU A 467 9.43 9.84 22.68
N MET A 468 9.54 8.63 23.25
CA MET A 468 9.88 7.42 22.48
C MET A 468 8.77 7.02 21.51
N GLY A 469 7.51 7.34 21.83
CA GLY A 469 6.35 7.14 20.98
C GLY A 469 6.38 7.97 19.70
N ILE A 470 6.79 9.24 19.78
CA ILE A 470 6.88 10.17 18.62
C ILE A 470 7.94 9.72 17.61
N ALA A 471 9.06 9.21 18.11
CA ALA A 471 10.21 8.87 17.28
C ALA A 471 9.88 7.86 16.17
N LEU A 472 9.08 6.83 16.48
CA LEU A 472 8.74 5.75 15.55
C LEU A 472 7.96 6.25 14.30
N PRO A 473 6.79 6.91 14.40
CA PRO A 473 6.10 7.44 13.23
C PRO A 473 6.89 8.57 12.55
N PHE A 474 7.69 9.36 13.28
CA PHE A 474 8.53 10.40 12.68
C PHE A 474 9.60 9.82 11.74
N GLY A 475 10.29 8.77 12.18
CA GLY A 475 11.26 8.06 11.36
C GLY A 475 10.62 7.38 10.15
N GLY A 476 9.42 6.80 10.33
CA GLY A 476 8.67 6.20 9.24
C GLY A 476 8.20 7.22 8.19
N ALA A 477 7.70 8.38 8.62
CA ALA A 477 7.32 9.46 7.70
C ALA A 477 8.51 9.92 6.84
N LEU A 478 9.66 10.21 7.47
CA LEU A 478 10.85 10.63 6.73
C LEU A 478 11.39 9.52 5.80
N SER A 479 11.29 8.24 6.21
CA SER A 479 11.74 7.13 5.36
C SER A 479 10.93 7.03 4.07
N LEU A 480 9.61 7.14 4.16
CA LEU A 480 8.74 7.17 2.99
C LEU A 480 9.07 8.36 2.07
N THR A 481 9.25 9.57 2.61
CA THR A 481 9.64 10.76 1.82
C THR A 481 10.94 10.55 1.05
N VAL A 482 12.00 10.09 1.73
CA VAL A 482 13.33 9.87 1.14
C VAL A 482 13.27 8.76 0.09
N MET A 483 12.64 7.63 0.42
CA MET A 483 12.54 6.48 -0.48
C MET A 483 11.67 6.77 -1.70
N THR A 484 10.54 7.45 -1.54
CA THR A 484 9.65 7.84 -2.65
C THR A 484 10.33 8.84 -3.57
N THR A 485 11.07 9.81 -3.02
CA THR A 485 11.86 10.75 -3.84
C THR A 485 12.92 10.03 -4.67
N VAL A 486 13.68 9.11 -4.05
CA VAL A 486 14.70 8.31 -4.77
C VAL A 486 14.06 7.41 -5.81
N TYR A 487 12.92 6.79 -5.51
CA TYR A 487 12.16 5.97 -6.44
C TYR A 487 11.67 6.79 -7.64
N ASN A 488 10.95 7.90 -7.41
CA ASN A 488 10.39 8.76 -8.45
C ASN A 488 11.47 9.31 -9.41
N ASN A 489 12.67 9.63 -8.89
CA ASN A 489 13.78 10.11 -9.71
C ASN A 489 14.48 9.01 -10.53
N LEU A 490 14.31 7.73 -10.20
CA LEU A 490 15.04 6.61 -10.82
C LEU A 490 14.15 5.62 -11.58
N VAL A 491 12.83 5.63 -11.34
CA VAL A 491 11.87 4.67 -11.91
C VAL A 491 11.81 4.72 -13.45
N ALA A 492 12.07 5.89 -14.05
CA ALA A 492 12.10 6.08 -15.50
C ALA A 492 13.26 5.34 -16.21
N GLY A 493 14.31 4.95 -15.48
CA GLY A 493 15.43 4.18 -16.01
C GLY A 493 15.27 2.68 -15.78
N ASP A 494 15.34 2.25 -14.52
CA ASP A 494 15.12 0.87 -14.11
C ASP A 494 14.31 0.86 -12.81
N ALA A 495 13.04 0.45 -12.93
CA ALA A 495 12.10 0.42 -11.82
C ALA A 495 12.52 -0.53 -10.68
N ARG A 496 13.26 -1.62 -10.95
CA ARG A 496 13.81 -2.48 -9.89
C ARG A 496 14.97 -1.78 -9.19
N MET A 497 15.88 -1.17 -9.93
CA MET A 497 17.00 -0.43 -9.35
C MET A 497 16.53 0.79 -8.54
N ALA A 498 15.42 1.42 -8.92
CA ALA A 498 14.77 2.46 -8.12
C ALA A 498 14.42 1.96 -6.70
N PHE A 499 13.87 0.74 -6.56
CA PHE A 499 13.66 0.11 -5.24
C PHE A 499 14.97 -0.19 -4.50
N VAL A 500 16.00 -0.71 -5.19
CA VAL A 500 17.32 -0.98 -4.59
C VAL A 500 17.91 0.31 -4.01
N TRP A 501 17.96 1.38 -4.80
CA TRP A 501 18.50 2.67 -4.38
C TRP A 501 17.68 3.33 -3.27
N ALA A 502 16.35 3.16 -3.27
CA ALA A 502 15.51 3.62 -2.17
C ALA A 502 15.92 2.96 -0.84
N PHE A 503 16.14 1.63 -0.80
CA PHE A 503 16.65 0.95 0.41
C PHE A 503 18.10 1.34 0.76
N VAL A 504 18.96 1.60 -0.24
CA VAL A 504 20.33 2.11 0.01
C VAL A 504 20.31 3.51 0.63
N ALA A 505 19.36 4.38 0.25
CA ALA A 505 19.26 5.75 0.75
C ALA A 505 19.01 5.86 2.26
N ILE A 506 18.40 4.85 2.89
CA ILE A 506 18.17 4.80 4.35
C ILE A 506 19.32 4.13 5.13
N CYS A 507 20.23 3.41 4.46
CA CYS A 507 21.37 2.74 5.12
C CYS A 507 22.27 3.68 5.96
N PRO A 508 22.56 4.94 5.57
CA PRO A 508 23.34 5.86 6.40
C PRO A 508 22.70 6.13 7.77
N PHE A 509 21.38 6.32 7.83
CA PHE A 509 20.64 6.53 9.08
C PHE A 509 20.69 5.27 9.96
N MET A 510 20.61 4.09 9.35
CA MET A 510 20.77 2.82 10.04
C MET A 510 22.19 2.63 10.59
N GLY A 511 23.22 3.08 9.87
CA GLY A 511 24.60 3.13 10.35
C GLY A 511 24.77 4.02 11.59
N VAL A 512 24.18 5.23 11.58
CA VAL A 512 24.16 6.12 12.75
C VAL A 512 23.42 5.46 13.92
N CYS A 513 22.37 4.67 13.68
CA CYS A 513 21.67 3.94 14.75
C CYS A 513 22.58 2.95 15.50
N ILE A 514 23.50 2.26 14.80
CA ILE A 514 24.49 1.39 15.44
C ILE A 514 25.41 2.20 16.36
N VAL A 515 25.88 3.37 15.89
CA VAL A 515 26.73 4.28 16.69
C VAL A 515 25.98 4.79 17.92
N CYS A 516 24.71 5.20 17.76
CA CYS A 516 23.86 5.63 18.87
C CYS A 516 23.65 4.51 19.91
N ALA A 517 23.40 3.28 19.46
CA ALA A 517 23.25 2.12 20.34
C ALA A 517 24.55 1.76 21.06
N ALA A 518 25.72 1.83 20.40
CA ALA A 518 27.02 1.64 21.04
C ALA A 518 27.33 2.73 22.10
N CYS A 519 26.83 3.94 21.88
CA CYS A 519 27.00 5.07 22.80
C CYS A 519 26.02 5.05 23.99
N LEU A 520 25.05 4.14 24.02
CA LEU A 520 24.01 4.07 25.05
C LEU A 520 24.56 3.56 26.39
N GLY A 521 23.93 3.98 27.48
CA GLY A 521 24.12 3.38 28.81
C GLY A 521 23.49 2.00 28.93
N ASN A 522 23.35 1.52 30.16
CA ASN A 522 22.71 0.23 30.42
C ASN A 522 21.83 0.27 31.67
N VAL A 523 20.74 -0.49 31.62
CA VAL A 523 19.89 -0.83 32.77
C VAL A 523 20.04 -2.32 33.06
N GLY A 524 20.67 -2.66 34.18
CA GLY A 524 20.79 -4.02 34.70
C GLY A 524 19.55 -4.46 35.49
N ILE A 525 18.91 -5.53 35.04
CA ILE A 525 17.70 -6.09 35.64
C ILE A 525 18.12 -7.11 36.71
N VAL A 526 18.51 -6.58 37.87
CA VAL A 526 18.90 -7.36 39.05
C VAL A 526 17.67 -8.06 39.64
N ARG A 527 17.86 -9.32 40.07
CA ARG A 527 16.84 -10.09 40.81
C ARG A 527 16.94 -9.71 42.28
N ALA A 528 15.86 -9.23 42.90
CA ALA A 528 15.84 -8.94 44.33
C ALA A 528 16.36 -10.13 45.14
N ARG A 529 17.34 -9.90 46.02
CA ARG A 529 17.87 -10.93 46.91
C ARG A 529 16.90 -11.11 48.09
N PRO A 530 16.42 -12.33 48.37
CA PRO A 530 15.58 -12.56 49.54
C PRO A 530 16.43 -12.44 50.81
N GLY A 531 16.35 -11.31 51.52
CA GLY A 531 17.04 -11.09 52.79
C GLY A 531 17.36 -9.63 53.14
N GLU A 532 17.40 -8.72 52.16
CA GLU A 532 17.72 -7.29 52.37
C GLU A 532 16.43 -6.43 52.36
N GLU A 533 15.54 -6.65 53.33
CA GLU A 533 14.39 -5.77 53.57
C GLU A 533 14.76 -4.62 54.51
N GLY A 534 15.29 -3.54 53.92
CA GLY A 534 15.54 -2.27 54.60
C GLY A 534 15.17 -1.08 53.71
N GLU A 535 13.87 -0.76 53.64
CA GLU A 535 13.23 0.47 53.08
C GLU A 535 13.60 0.98 51.66
N GLU A 536 14.61 0.43 50.99
CA GLU A 536 15.07 0.92 49.70
C GLU A 536 14.41 0.19 48.53
N GLU A 537 13.96 0.96 47.53
CA GLU A 537 13.44 0.45 46.27
C GLU A 537 14.50 -0.43 45.57
N PRO A 538 14.11 -1.50 44.84
CA PRO A 538 15.05 -2.43 44.24
C PRO A 538 16.03 -1.71 43.31
N GLN A 539 17.27 -1.53 43.78
CA GLN A 539 18.29 -0.78 43.08
C GLN A 539 18.70 -1.50 41.79
N HIS A 540 18.27 -0.96 40.65
CA HIS A 540 18.71 -1.41 39.34
C HIS A 540 20.16 -0.95 39.09
N GLU A 541 21.01 -1.82 38.54
CA GLU A 541 22.39 -1.46 38.21
C GLU A 541 22.37 -0.56 36.95
N LEU A 542 22.31 0.75 37.17
CA LEU A 542 22.38 1.76 36.13
C LEU A 542 23.84 2.06 35.78
N THR A 543 24.19 1.95 34.50
CA THR A 543 25.49 2.41 33.99
C THR A 543 25.28 3.69 33.19
N GLU A 544 25.74 4.81 33.73
CA GLU A 544 25.78 6.10 33.03
C GLU A 544 26.99 6.19 32.08
N GLY A 545 26.83 6.87 30.95
CA GLY A 545 27.82 6.88 29.85
C GLY A 545 27.69 5.67 28.91
N SER A 546 28.65 5.47 28.00
CA SER A 546 28.61 4.31 27.07
C SER A 546 28.98 3.02 27.81
N TYR A 547 28.04 2.07 27.85
CA TYR A 547 28.25 0.76 28.47
C TYR A 547 29.35 -0.05 27.75
N LEU A 548 29.44 0.06 26.42
CA LEU A 548 30.50 -0.59 25.64
C LEU A 548 31.90 -0.11 26.03
N LEU A 549 32.08 1.21 26.20
CA LEU A 549 33.36 1.77 26.67
C LEU A 549 33.65 1.39 28.13
N ALA A 550 32.64 1.31 29.00
CA ALA A 550 32.81 0.84 30.37
C ALA A 550 33.28 -0.62 30.41
N LEU A 551 32.71 -1.48 29.56
CA LEU A 551 33.06 -2.91 29.47
C LEU A 551 34.48 -3.11 28.90
N LEU A 552 34.86 -2.35 27.87
CA LEU A 552 36.23 -2.34 27.32
C LEU A 552 37.27 -1.83 28.34
N ARG A 553 36.93 -0.82 29.14
CA ARG A 553 37.81 -0.33 30.23
C ARG A 553 37.92 -1.34 31.38
N ARG A 554 36.82 -2.02 31.74
CA ARG A 554 36.80 -3.02 32.81
C ARG A 554 37.69 -4.21 32.49
N ASN A 555 37.70 -4.70 31.25
CA ASN A 555 38.64 -5.75 30.84
C ASN A 555 40.10 -5.28 30.93
N LYS A 556 40.44 -4.05 30.52
CA LYS A 556 41.80 -3.51 30.65
C LYS A 556 42.28 -3.31 32.08
N ALA A 557 41.38 -3.16 33.06
CA ALA A 557 41.74 -2.99 34.46
C ALA A 557 42.04 -4.33 35.18
N VAL A 558 41.49 -5.44 34.68
CA VAL A 558 41.74 -6.78 35.24
C VAL A 558 43.18 -7.25 34.98
N ASP A 559 43.82 -6.74 33.92
CA ASP A 559 45.22 -7.03 33.59
C ASP A 559 46.24 -6.22 34.45
N GLY A 560 45.79 -5.39 35.40
CA GLY A 560 46.74 -4.67 36.27
C GLY A 560 46.17 -3.67 37.29
N ALA A 561 45.50 -4.14 38.35
CA ALA A 561 45.51 -3.53 39.70
C ALA A 561 44.76 -4.40 40.73
N GLY A 562 45.20 -4.37 42.00
CA GLY A 562 44.51 -5.01 43.12
C GLY A 562 43.22 -4.27 43.57
N PRO A 563 42.37 -4.91 44.40
CA PRO A 563 41.05 -4.39 44.74
C PRO A 563 41.08 -3.18 45.71
N LEU A 564 40.25 -2.18 45.41
CA LEU A 564 39.93 -1.05 46.29
C LEU A 564 38.47 -1.16 46.81
N PRO A 565 38.16 -0.58 48.00
CA PRO A 565 36.90 -0.83 48.71
C PRO A 565 35.71 0.00 48.18
N PRO A 566 34.46 -0.43 48.41
CA PRO A 566 33.26 0.26 47.95
C PRO A 566 32.92 1.49 48.80
N GLN A 567 32.46 2.57 48.16
CA GLN A 567 31.94 3.76 48.84
C GLN A 567 30.43 3.62 49.14
N VAL A 568 30.01 4.25 50.24
CA VAL A 568 28.66 4.22 50.81
C VAL A 568 27.83 5.40 50.32
N ALA A 569 26.54 5.19 50.06
CA ALA A 569 25.54 6.26 49.87
C ALA A 569 24.51 6.22 51.00
N SER A 570 24.05 7.39 51.46
CA SER A 570 23.26 7.58 52.69
C SER A 570 21.75 7.75 52.43
N PRO A 571 20.86 7.18 53.28
CA PRO A 571 19.41 7.33 53.12
C PRO A 571 18.80 8.45 53.97
N GLN A 572 17.80 9.15 53.40
CA GLN A 572 16.75 9.85 54.16
C GLN A 572 15.38 9.64 53.50
N ARG A 573 14.47 8.95 54.19
CA ARG A 573 13.01 8.99 53.94
C ARG A 573 12.26 9.06 55.27
N ARG A 574 11.08 9.68 55.25
CA ARG A 574 10.06 9.52 56.29
C ARG A 574 8.89 8.70 55.73
N LYS A 575 8.40 7.74 56.52
CA LYS A 575 7.23 6.91 56.23
C LYS A 575 5.92 7.55 56.73
N LEU A 576 4.81 7.16 56.12
CA LEU A 576 3.48 7.12 56.76
C LEU A 576 2.62 6.01 56.11
N TYR A 577 1.68 5.45 56.89
CA TYR A 577 1.08 4.12 56.73
C TYR A 577 -0.46 4.15 56.52
N PHE A 578 -1.06 2.94 56.50
CA PHE A 578 -2.46 2.50 56.64
C PHE A 578 -3.10 1.96 55.34
N SER A 579 -3.40 0.66 55.17
CA SER A 579 -4.17 -0.34 55.97
C SER A 579 -5.68 -0.32 55.67
N SER A 580 -6.23 -1.46 55.25
CA SER A 580 -7.64 -1.65 54.86
C SER A 580 -8.24 -2.94 55.48
N ARG A 581 -9.53 -2.91 55.81
CA ARG A 581 -10.29 -4.04 56.38
C ARG A 581 -11.40 -4.52 55.43
N ASN A 582 -11.80 -5.78 55.63
CA ASN A 582 -12.69 -6.58 54.78
C ASN A 582 -14.17 -6.18 54.83
N PHE A 583 -14.95 -6.57 53.81
CA PHE A 583 -16.36 -7.00 53.94
C PHE A 583 -16.75 -7.99 52.82
N THR A 584 -17.86 -8.72 52.95
CA THR A 584 -18.11 -10.01 52.25
C THR A 584 -19.58 -10.35 51.89
N ILE A 585 -19.79 -10.92 50.67
CA ILE A 585 -20.85 -11.90 50.25
C ILE A 585 -22.32 -11.36 50.16
N PRO A 586 -23.32 -11.90 49.37
CA PRO A 586 -23.42 -12.86 48.21
C PRO A 586 -23.93 -12.15 46.90
N GLY A 587 -24.50 -12.74 45.81
CA GLY A 587 -24.57 -14.12 45.25
C GLY A 587 -25.90 -14.50 44.50
N ALA A 588 -25.83 -15.28 43.39
CA ALA A 588 -26.91 -16.00 42.63
C ALA A 588 -27.94 -15.16 41.78
N MET A 589 -28.65 -15.62 40.71
CA MET A 589 -28.57 -16.81 39.79
C MET A 589 -29.47 -16.65 38.52
N SER A 590 -29.02 -17.08 37.32
CA SER A 590 -29.83 -17.50 36.12
C SER A 590 -30.82 -16.48 35.47
N SER A 591 -31.44 -16.65 34.28
CA SER A 591 -31.51 -17.70 33.24
C SER A 591 -31.81 -17.09 31.84
N ARG A 592 -31.79 -17.89 30.75
CA ARG A 592 -32.12 -17.50 29.35
C ARG A 592 -33.54 -17.95 28.92
N PRO A 593 -34.09 -17.39 27.83
CA PRO A 593 -34.57 -18.27 26.73
C PRO A 593 -34.08 -17.84 25.33
N ASN A 594 -34.66 -18.44 24.26
CA ASN A 594 -34.04 -18.71 22.96
C ASN A 594 -35.07 -18.62 21.78
N ARG A 595 -34.62 -18.79 20.52
CA ARG A 595 -35.35 -18.80 19.20
C ARG A 595 -35.70 -17.41 18.61
N SER A 596 -35.81 -17.22 17.28
CA SER A 596 -35.86 -18.15 16.12
C SER A 596 -35.31 -17.53 14.80
N GLN A 597 -35.01 -18.38 13.81
CA GLN A 597 -34.57 -18.02 12.45
C GLN A 597 -35.71 -17.50 11.54
N ALA A 598 -35.35 -16.74 10.49
CA ALA A 598 -36.20 -16.47 9.32
C ALA A 598 -35.40 -16.67 8.01
N ARG A 599 -36.09 -17.03 6.93
CA ARG A 599 -35.54 -17.63 5.70
C ARG A 599 -35.59 -16.64 4.52
N TRP A 600 -34.60 -16.69 3.62
CA TRP A 600 -34.51 -15.80 2.46
C TRP A 600 -35.39 -16.25 1.28
N SER A 601 -35.83 -15.30 0.46
CA SER A 601 -36.48 -15.52 -0.85
C SER A 601 -35.65 -14.93 -2.00
N SER A 602 -35.76 -15.54 -3.18
CA SER A 602 -34.95 -15.29 -4.38
C SER A 602 -35.57 -14.28 -5.36
N SER A 603 -34.74 -13.47 -6.03
CA SER A 603 -35.13 -12.47 -7.03
C SER A 603 -35.17 -13.01 -8.48
N SER A 604 -35.91 -12.31 -9.34
CA SER A 604 -36.17 -12.61 -10.76
C SER A 604 -35.13 -12.00 -11.73
N SER A 605 -35.16 -12.45 -12.99
CA SER A 605 -34.24 -12.08 -14.07
C SER A 605 -34.55 -10.74 -14.75
N SER A 606 -33.51 -10.05 -15.24
CA SER A 606 -33.59 -8.76 -15.96
C SER A 606 -33.33 -8.90 -17.47
N ALA A 607 -33.79 -7.91 -18.24
CA ALA A 607 -33.57 -7.81 -19.69
C ALA A 607 -32.10 -7.51 -20.06
N ALA A 608 -31.70 -7.92 -21.27
CA ALA A 608 -30.33 -7.75 -21.77
C ALA A 608 -29.96 -6.27 -22.05
N ALA A 609 -28.70 -5.93 -21.83
CA ALA A 609 -28.19 -4.56 -21.98
C ALA A 609 -28.04 -4.11 -23.44
N GLU A 610 -28.12 -2.80 -23.67
CA GLU A 610 -27.97 -2.15 -24.98
C GLU A 610 -26.48 -1.99 -25.39
N ALA A 611 -26.16 -2.15 -26.68
CA ALA A 611 -24.80 -1.98 -27.20
C ALA A 611 -24.50 -0.52 -27.60
N ARG A 612 -23.48 0.09 -26.98
CA ARG A 612 -23.05 1.48 -27.22
C ARG A 612 -22.16 1.63 -28.46
N PRO A 613 -22.22 2.73 -29.22
CA PRO A 613 -21.35 2.97 -30.37
C PRO A 613 -19.91 3.27 -29.94
N SER A 614 -18.92 2.64 -30.61
CA SER A 614 -17.50 2.77 -30.30
C SER A 614 -16.63 2.65 -31.56
N SER A 615 -15.41 3.20 -31.52
CA SER A 615 -14.41 3.13 -32.60
C SER A 615 -13.05 2.74 -32.05
N SER A 616 -12.25 2.02 -32.85
CA SER A 616 -10.85 1.70 -32.49
C SER A 616 -9.96 1.55 -33.73
N VAL A 617 -8.67 1.88 -33.58
CA VAL A 617 -7.69 1.92 -34.68
C VAL A 617 -6.55 0.94 -34.43
N ILE A 618 -6.33 0.03 -35.37
CA ILE A 618 -5.08 -0.72 -35.48
C ILE A 618 -4.08 0.19 -36.22
N LEU A 619 -3.28 0.92 -35.44
CA LEU A 619 -2.30 1.87 -35.95
C LEU A 619 -0.97 1.17 -36.27
N LEU A 620 -0.54 1.23 -37.53
CA LEU A 620 0.74 0.70 -37.99
C LEU A 620 1.79 1.83 -38.06
N SER A 621 2.98 1.56 -37.52
CA SER A 621 4.15 2.44 -37.57
C SER A 621 4.74 2.56 -38.99
N PRO A 622 5.67 3.51 -39.24
CA PRO A 622 6.50 3.53 -40.44
C PRO A 622 7.26 2.22 -40.72
N THR A 623 7.40 1.33 -39.72
CA THR A 623 8.06 0.03 -39.78
C THR A 623 7.08 -1.16 -39.67
N ASN A 624 5.79 -0.93 -39.93
CA ASN A 624 4.69 -1.93 -39.86
C ASN A 624 4.48 -2.58 -38.48
N GLN A 625 4.96 -1.96 -37.40
CA GLN A 625 4.69 -2.37 -36.02
C GLN A 625 3.32 -1.88 -35.58
N VAL A 626 2.64 -2.64 -34.74
CA VAL A 626 1.28 -2.33 -34.27
C VAL A 626 1.32 -1.68 -32.89
N LEU A 627 0.62 -0.56 -32.73
CA LEU A 627 0.42 0.09 -31.44
C LEU A 627 -0.54 -0.72 -30.56
N LEU A 628 -0.13 -0.97 -29.32
CA LEU A 628 -1.06 -1.29 -28.23
C LEU A 628 -0.85 -0.34 -27.05
N LEU A 629 -1.96 -0.04 -26.38
CA LEU A 629 -2.01 0.71 -25.13
C LEU A 629 -2.21 -0.28 -23.98
N HIS A 630 -1.35 -0.24 -22.99
CA HIS A 630 -1.57 -0.97 -21.75
C HIS A 630 -2.48 -0.16 -20.81
N ARG A 631 -3.76 -0.52 -20.68
CA ARG A 631 -4.65 0.11 -19.68
C ARG A 631 -4.46 -0.56 -18.32
N VAL A 632 -3.86 0.18 -17.39
CA VAL A 632 -3.78 -0.22 -15.97
C VAL A 632 -5.13 0.03 -15.28
N GLN A 633 -5.64 -0.94 -14.53
CA GLN A 633 -7.00 -0.89 -13.98
C GLN A 633 -7.29 0.27 -13.01
N THR A 634 -8.39 0.96 -13.29
CA THR A 634 -9.20 1.75 -12.35
C THR A 634 -10.58 1.10 -12.08
N SER A 635 -11.03 0.12 -12.88
CA SER A 635 -12.41 -0.42 -12.82
C SER A 635 -12.51 -1.95 -12.76
N THR A 636 -13.50 -2.44 -12.02
CA THR A 636 -13.72 -3.87 -11.68
C THR A 636 -14.24 -4.75 -12.83
N SER A 637 -14.59 -4.16 -13.99
CA SER A 637 -15.25 -4.89 -15.09
C SER A 637 -14.30 -5.51 -16.11
N PHE A 638 -13.07 -5.02 -16.23
CA PHE A 638 -12.09 -5.49 -17.22
C PHE A 638 -10.68 -5.55 -16.61
N PRO A 639 -9.95 -6.68 -16.71
CA PRO A 639 -8.54 -6.81 -16.28
C PRO A 639 -7.59 -5.79 -16.94
N SER A 640 -6.43 -5.54 -16.33
CA SER A 640 -5.33 -4.81 -16.98
C SER A 640 -4.96 -5.53 -18.26
N ALA A 641 -5.01 -4.81 -19.39
CA ALA A 641 -4.94 -5.42 -20.71
C ALA A 641 -4.28 -4.49 -21.73
N HIS A 642 -3.71 -5.10 -22.76
CA HIS A 642 -3.20 -4.40 -23.92
C HIS A 642 -4.32 -4.33 -24.97
N VAL A 643 -4.64 -3.12 -25.41
CA VAL A 643 -5.74 -2.86 -26.34
C VAL A 643 -5.30 -1.90 -27.44
N PHE A 644 -5.97 -1.95 -28.58
CA PHE A 644 -5.84 -0.90 -29.60
C PHE A 644 -6.40 0.42 -29.04
N PRO A 645 -5.87 1.60 -29.44
CA PRO A 645 -6.48 2.89 -29.14
C PRO A 645 -7.94 2.93 -29.59
N GLY A 646 -8.83 3.49 -28.76
CA GLY A 646 -10.24 3.61 -29.09
C GLY A 646 -11.20 3.63 -27.90
N GLY A 647 -12.30 4.37 -28.07
CA GLY A 647 -13.32 4.54 -27.06
C GLY A 647 -14.72 4.70 -27.63
N ASN A 648 -15.54 5.53 -26.98
CA ASN A 648 -16.94 5.73 -27.35
C ASN A 648 -17.10 6.96 -28.25
N LEU A 649 -18.18 7.03 -29.02
CA LEU A 649 -18.53 8.29 -29.68
C LEU A 649 -19.06 9.27 -28.61
N SER A 650 -18.53 10.50 -28.61
CA SER A 650 -18.94 11.60 -27.74
C SER A 650 -19.95 12.50 -28.46
N PRO A 651 -21.12 12.81 -27.85
CA PRO A 651 -22.06 13.78 -28.41
C PRO A 651 -21.45 15.18 -28.60
N PHE A 652 -20.41 15.53 -27.84
CA PHE A 652 -19.74 16.82 -27.91
C PHE A 652 -18.87 16.96 -29.16
N HIS A 653 -18.12 15.90 -29.54
CA HIS A 653 -17.19 15.92 -30.67
C HIS A 653 -17.77 15.39 -31.99
N GLU A 654 -18.67 14.41 -31.92
CA GLU A 654 -19.22 13.71 -33.09
C GLU A 654 -20.71 14.01 -33.36
N GLY A 655 -21.37 14.75 -32.47
CA GLY A 655 -22.78 15.14 -32.62
C GLY A 655 -23.79 14.05 -32.23
N ALA A 656 -25.00 14.10 -32.79
CA ALA A 656 -26.10 13.25 -32.36
C ALA A 656 -25.84 11.75 -32.61
N LEU A 657 -25.78 10.96 -31.54
CA LEU A 657 -25.52 9.52 -31.61
C LEU A 657 -26.70 8.72 -32.20
N PRO A 658 -26.46 7.68 -33.01
CA PRO A 658 -27.53 6.83 -33.55
C PRO A 658 -28.39 6.17 -32.45
N PRO A 659 -29.73 6.20 -32.53
CA PRO A 659 -30.62 5.56 -31.55
C PRO A 659 -30.42 4.04 -31.37
N ALA A 660 -30.89 3.50 -30.25
CA ALA A 660 -30.70 2.11 -29.82
C ALA A 660 -31.01 1.06 -30.91
N GLY A 661 -32.14 1.21 -31.60
CA GLY A 661 -32.60 0.31 -32.66
C GLY A 661 -32.29 0.79 -34.08
N SER A 662 -31.48 1.84 -34.27
CA SER A 662 -31.14 2.31 -35.63
C SER A 662 -30.11 1.39 -36.29
N PRO A 663 -30.31 0.94 -37.55
CA PRO A 663 -29.30 0.18 -38.29
C PRO A 663 -27.99 0.97 -38.49
N ASP A 664 -28.05 2.30 -38.46
CA ASP A 664 -26.88 3.17 -38.63
C ASP A 664 -25.95 3.13 -37.41
N ARG A 665 -26.43 2.65 -36.26
CA ARG A 665 -25.59 2.29 -35.12
C ARG A 665 -24.58 1.17 -35.45
N HIS A 666 -24.78 0.43 -36.54
CA HIS A 666 -23.90 -0.67 -36.94
C HIS A 666 -23.19 -0.46 -38.29
N ARG A 667 -23.21 0.77 -38.82
CA ARG A 667 -22.58 1.15 -40.08
C ARG A 667 -21.36 2.05 -39.84
N ASP A 668 -20.41 2.04 -40.79
CA ASP A 668 -19.34 3.06 -40.84
C ASP A 668 -19.97 4.44 -41.13
N SER A 669 -19.39 5.49 -40.56
CA SER A 669 -19.82 6.87 -40.79
C SER A 669 -18.71 7.87 -40.45
N PRO A 670 -18.79 9.13 -40.92
CA PRO A 670 -17.82 10.17 -40.56
C PRO A 670 -17.66 10.36 -39.05
N ALA A 671 -18.72 10.15 -38.26
CA ALA A 671 -18.67 10.19 -36.79
C ALA A 671 -17.80 9.06 -36.23
N TYR A 672 -17.97 7.81 -36.69
CA TYR A 672 -17.11 6.71 -36.24
C TYR A 672 -15.64 6.94 -36.62
N ARG A 673 -15.37 7.48 -37.82
CA ARG A 673 -14.01 7.81 -38.29
C ARG A 673 -13.36 8.93 -37.49
N LEU A 674 -14.10 10.00 -37.19
CA LEU A 674 -13.59 11.10 -36.37
C LEU A 674 -13.31 10.64 -34.93
N ALA A 675 -14.23 9.90 -34.31
CA ALA A 675 -14.03 9.32 -32.99
C ALA A 675 -12.79 8.42 -32.94
N ALA A 676 -12.55 7.60 -33.97
CA ALA A 676 -11.38 6.73 -34.04
C ALA A 676 -10.05 7.52 -33.94
N ILE A 677 -9.97 8.67 -34.61
CA ILE A 677 -8.79 9.55 -34.57
C ILE A 677 -8.71 10.34 -33.27
N ARG A 678 -9.83 10.89 -32.79
CA ARG A 678 -9.88 11.61 -31.51
C ARG A 678 -9.43 10.72 -30.35
N GLU A 679 -10.00 9.52 -30.23
CA GLU A 679 -9.65 8.55 -29.19
C GLU A 679 -8.19 8.09 -29.31
N THR A 680 -7.66 7.95 -30.54
CA THR A 680 -6.22 7.67 -30.72
C THR A 680 -5.35 8.82 -30.22
N PHE A 681 -5.76 10.08 -30.45
CA PHE A 681 -5.05 11.24 -29.92
C PHE A 681 -5.15 11.35 -28.40
N GLU A 682 -6.32 11.13 -27.81
CA GLU A 682 -6.54 11.13 -26.35
C GLU A 682 -5.70 10.05 -25.65
N GLU A 683 -5.86 8.79 -26.06
CA GLU A 683 -5.28 7.63 -25.35
C GLU A 683 -3.81 7.34 -25.68
N SER A 684 -3.20 8.02 -26.65
CA SER A 684 -1.78 7.78 -27.04
C SER A 684 -0.93 9.04 -27.29
N GLY A 685 -1.55 10.21 -27.41
CA GLY A 685 -0.87 11.45 -27.80
C GLY A 685 -0.40 11.50 -29.26
N ILE A 686 -0.71 10.51 -30.09
CA ILE A 686 -0.36 10.50 -31.52
C ILE A 686 -1.42 11.27 -32.32
N LEU A 687 -1.01 12.33 -33.01
CA LEU A 687 -1.91 13.19 -33.77
C LEU A 687 -2.00 12.75 -35.25
N LEU A 688 -3.12 12.11 -35.62
CA LEU A 688 -3.40 11.70 -37.00
C LEU A 688 -4.09 12.83 -37.78
N ALA A 689 -3.31 13.85 -38.14
CA ALA A 689 -3.78 15.02 -38.90
C ALA A 689 -2.72 15.51 -39.91
N ARG A 690 -3.18 16.17 -40.98
CA ARG A 690 -2.34 16.75 -42.06
C ARG A 690 -2.66 18.20 -42.33
N ARG A 691 -1.71 18.94 -42.92
CA ARG A 691 -1.91 20.34 -43.31
C ARG A 691 -2.81 20.45 -44.54
N GLN A 692 -3.81 21.32 -44.51
CA GLN A 692 -4.76 21.46 -45.61
C GLN A 692 -4.18 22.36 -46.72
N ARG A 693 -3.97 21.82 -47.93
CA ARG A 693 -3.53 22.61 -49.11
C ARG A 693 -4.63 23.60 -49.53
N ARG A 694 -4.24 24.82 -49.91
CA ARG A 694 -5.14 25.82 -50.51
C ARG A 694 -5.30 25.57 -52.02
N LEU A 695 -6.39 24.90 -52.40
CA LEU A 695 -6.93 24.75 -53.78
C LEU A 695 -5.99 24.10 -54.82
N PRO A 696 -6.53 23.34 -55.80
CA PRO A 696 -5.71 22.67 -56.81
C PRO A 696 -5.24 23.64 -57.89
N SER A 697 -3.94 23.61 -58.20
CA SER A 697 -3.44 24.11 -59.49
C SER A 697 -3.85 23.13 -60.59
N SER A 698 -4.38 23.66 -61.69
CA SER A 698 -4.89 22.87 -62.83
C SER A 698 -3.77 22.28 -63.70
N SER A 699 -2.94 21.43 -63.11
CA SER A 699 -1.90 20.66 -63.80
C SER A 699 -2.28 19.18 -63.86
N PRO A 700 -2.32 18.52 -65.04
CA PRO A 700 -2.67 17.10 -65.15
C PRO A 700 -1.62 16.13 -64.56
N ASP A 701 -0.41 16.60 -64.27
CA ASP A 701 0.75 15.75 -63.92
C ASP A 701 1.03 15.65 -62.40
N ALA A 702 0.02 15.93 -61.56
CA ALA A 702 0.14 15.76 -60.11
C ALA A 702 -0.04 14.29 -59.71
N ASN A 703 1.07 13.54 -59.54
CA ASN A 703 1.03 12.16 -59.03
C ASN A 703 0.26 12.05 -57.70
N ASP A 704 -0.68 11.12 -57.63
CA ASP A 704 -1.65 10.84 -56.54
C ASP A 704 -1.05 10.35 -55.20
N ASN A 705 0.23 10.61 -54.92
CA ASN A 705 0.94 10.11 -53.74
C ASN A 705 0.73 10.95 -52.46
N ASP A 706 -0.41 11.63 -52.31
CA ASP A 706 -0.68 12.52 -51.16
C ASP A 706 -0.75 11.76 -49.81
N HIS A 707 -0.97 10.45 -49.83
CA HIS A 707 -0.92 9.58 -48.63
C HIS A 707 0.47 9.46 -47.98
N GLU A 708 1.56 9.73 -48.70
CA GLU A 708 2.93 9.65 -48.17
C GLU A 708 3.45 10.96 -47.52
N ALA A 709 2.65 12.03 -47.49
CA ALA A 709 3.03 13.26 -46.79
C ALA A 709 3.37 13.00 -45.30
N PRO A 710 4.11 13.88 -44.61
CA PRO A 710 4.26 13.79 -43.15
C PRO A 710 2.95 14.15 -42.42
N LEU A 711 2.77 13.62 -41.21
CA LEU A 711 1.73 14.06 -40.26
C LEU A 711 2.12 15.39 -39.61
N LEU A 712 1.15 16.12 -39.05
CA LEU A 712 1.41 17.37 -38.34
C LEU A 712 2.24 17.14 -37.07
N ALA A 713 3.40 17.81 -37.00
CA ALA A 713 4.18 17.94 -35.79
C ALA A 713 3.66 19.11 -34.94
N VAL A 714 3.40 18.84 -33.66
CA VAL A 714 2.94 19.83 -32.66
C VAL A 714 3.88 19.73 -31.46
N PRO A 715 4.32 20.86 -30.85
CA PRO A 715 5.14 20.82 -29.64
C PRO A 715 4.48 20.04 -28.51
N GLU A 716 5.27 19.26 -27.76
CA GLU A 716 4.75 18.33 -26.74
C GLU A 716 3.86 19.01 -25.69
N ALA A 717 4.27 20.20 -25.20
CA ALA A 717 3.49 20.96 -24.23
C ALA A 717 2.13 21.46 -24.76
N ASP A 718 2.04 21.80 -26.05
CA ASP A 718 0.78 22.18 -26.70
C ASP A 718 -0.10 20.95 -26.95
N ARG A 719 0.54 19.85 -27.37
CA ARG A 719 -0.08 18.55 -27.61
C ARG A 719 -0.74 18.00 -26.34
N ASP A 720 -0.03 17.99 -25.21
CA ASP A 720 -0.55 17.49 -23.94
C ASP A 720 -1.61 18.40 -23.31
N ARG A 721 -1.51 19.72 -23.51
CA ARG A 721 -2.60 20.64 -23.12
C ARG A 721 -3.86 20.33 -23.91
N ALA A 722 -3.76 20.30 -25.24
CA ALA A 722 -4.88 20.00 -26.12
C ALA A 722 -5.47 18.62 -25.83
N ARG A 723 -4.64 17.61 -25.53
CA ARG A 723 -5.08 16.26 -25.16
C ARG A 723 -5.96 16.25 -23.91
N ARG A 724 -5.54 16.93 -22.84
CA ARG A 724 -6.35 17.09 -21.61
C ARG A 724 -7.64 17.88 -21.84
N ASP A 725 -7.58 18.92 -22.67
CA ASP A 725 -8.77 19.76 -22.94
C ASP A 725 -9.77 19.11 -23.90
N VAL A 726 -9.31 18.27 -24.83
CA VAL A 726 -10.16 17.44 -25.70
C VAL A 726 -10.85 16.35 -24.88
N HIS A 727 -10.10 15.62 -24.04
CA HIS A 727 -10.64 14.59 -23.15
C HIS A 727 -11.66 15.14 -22.13
N GLY A 728 -11.42 16.35 -21.63
CA GLY A 728 -12.33 17.03 -20.70
C GLY A 728 -13.53 17.74 -21.35
N ASP A 729 -13.85 17.48 -22.62
CA ASP A 729 -14.88 18.17 -23.42
C ASP A 729 -14.79 19.73 -23.36
N ARG A 730 -13.58 20.28 -23.17
CA ARG A 730 -13.31 21.73 -23.15
C ARG A 730 -12.90 22.29 -24.51
N LEU A 731 -12.31 21.44 -25.36
CA LEU A 731 -11.77 21.81 -26.67
C LEU A 731 -12.27 20.84 -27.73
N HIS A 732 -13.03 21.31 -28.71
CA HIS A 732 -13.58 20.47 -29.77
C HIS A 732 -12.47 20.02 -30.75
N PHE A 733 -12.13 18.73 -30.75
CA PHE A 733 -10.93 18.18 -31.40
C PHE A 733 -10.79 18.59 -32.88
N ALA A 734 -11.85 18.42 -33.66
CA ALA A 734 -11.82 18.73 -35.10
C ALA A 734 -11.69 20.23 -35.39
N ASP A 735 -12.10 21.10 -34.45
CA ASP A 735 -12.01 22.54 -34.59
C ASP A 735 -10.62 23.05 -34.19
N TRP A 736 -9.99 22.47 -33.16
CA TRP A 736 -8.59 22.71 -32.81
C TRP A 736 -7.65 22.39 -33.98
N VAL A 737 -7.79 21.20 -34.58
CA VAL A 737 -6.98 20.80 -35.74
C VAL A 737 -7.19 21.75 -36.94
N ARG A 738 -8.42 22.21 -37.19
CA ARG A 738 -8.73 23.12 -38.30
C ARG A 738 -8.30 24.57 -38.08
N ARG A 739 -8.60 25.14 -36.90
CA ARG A 739 -8.41 26.57 -36.61
C ARG A 739 -7.01 26.88 -36.11
N ASP A 740 -6.50 26.06 -35.19
CA ASP A 740 -5.29 26.38 -34.43
C ASP A 740 -4.03 25.74 -35.06
N LEU A 741 -4.17 24.57 -35.68
CA LEU A 741 -3.09 23.90 -36.41
C LEU A 741 -3.12 24.11 -37.94
N GLY A 742 -4.22 24.63 -38.50
CA GLY A 742 -4.37 24.85 -39.94
C GLY A 742 -4.37 23.56 -40.78
N GLY A 743 -4.95 22.49 -40.24
CA GLY A 743 -4.98 21.17 -40.86
C GLY A 743 -6.35 20.49 -40.83
N ALA A 744 -6.39 19.22 -41.20
CA ALA A 744 -7.58 18.37 -41.12
C ALA A 744 -7.22 17.01 -40.47
N PRO A 745 -8.10 16.42 -39.63
CA PRO A 745 -7.95 15.03 -39.18
C PRO A 745 -7.99 14.07 -40.37
N CYS A 746 -7.17 13.03 -40.34
CA CYS A 746 -7.02 12.05 -41.43
C CYS A 746 -8.17 11.02 -41.51
N ALA A 747 -9.42 11.44 -41.28
CA ALA A 747 -10.58 10.56 -41.11
C ALA A 747 -10.92 9.75 -42.38
N ASP A 748 -10.60 10.31 -43.56
CA ASP A 748 -10.84 9.66 -44.85
C ASP A 748 -9.78 8.59 -45.17
N GLU A 749 -8.58 8.69 -44.57
CA GLU A 749 -7.48 7.71 -44.72
C GLU A 749 -7.67 6.44 -43.86
N LEU A 750 -8.69 6.40 -43.00
CA LEU A 750 -9.04 5.20 -42.22
C LEU A 750 -9.66 4.12 -43.13
N VAL A 751 -9.00 2.96 -43.18
CA VAL A 751 -9.48 1.78 -43.91
C VAL A 751 -10.40 0.97 -42.98
N PRO A 752 -11.70 0.79 -43.29
CA PRO A 752 -12.59 -0.04 -42.46
C PRO A 752 -12.14 -1.50 -42.48
N PHE A 753 -11.85 -2.08 -41.31
CA PHE A 753 -11.32 -3.45 -41.24
C PHE A 753 -12.37 -4.48 -40.83
N THR A 754 -13.14 -4.25 -39.76
CA THR A 754 -14.26 -5.14 -39.36
C THR A 754 -15.08 -4.51 -38.22
N ARG A 755 -16.19 -5.12 -37.81
CA ARG A 755 -16.96 -4.67 -36.62
C ARG A 755 -17.08 -5.77 -35.57
N TRP A 756 -16.80 -5.41 -34.32
CA TRP A 756 -16.98 -6.30 -33.18
C TRP A 756 -18.20 -5.88 -32.35
N VAL A 757 -19.07 -6.82 -32.00
CA VAL A 757 -20.26 -6.58 -31.17
C VAL A 757 -20.11 -7.39 -29.89
N THR A 758 -20.24 -6.72 -28.74
CA THR A 758 -20.17 -7.42 -27.45
C THR A 758 -21.38 -8.35 -27.27
N PRO A 759 -21.16 -9.62 -26.88
CA PRO A 759 -22.24 -10.59 -26.68
C PRO A 759 -23.32 -10.14 -25.66
N PRO A 760 -24.58 -10.60 -25.81
CA PRO A 760 -25.72 -10.13 -25.00
C PRO A 760 -25.71 -10.60 -23.54
N ASN A 761 -24.84 -11.55 -23.18
CA ASN A 761 -24.67 -12.04 -21.81
C ASN A 761 -23.72 -11.17 -20.95
N LEU A 762 -23.20 -10.06 -21.48
CA LEU A 762 -22.35 -9.11 -20.76
C LEU A 762 -23.12 -7.81 -20.44
N PRO A 763 -22.93 -7.21 -19.25
CA PRO A 763 -23.72 -6.05 -18.80
C PRO A 763 -23.29 -4.73 -19.43
N ARG A 764 -22.01 -4.61 -19.83
CA ARG A 764 -21.50 -3.48 -20.65
C ARG A 764 -21.27 -4.00 -22.06
N ARG A 765 -21.95 -3.41 -23.04
CA ARG A 765 -21.90 -3.86 -24.44
C ARG A 765 -21.55 -2.70 -25.37
N PHE A 766 -20.78 -3.01 -26.40
CA PHE A 766 -20.30 -2.07 -27.40
C PHE A 766 -20.51 -2.65 -28.80
N THR A 767 -20.67 -1.78 -29.78
CA THR A 767 -20.51 -2.08 -31.20
C THR A 767 -19.36 -1.25 -31.73
N THR A 768 -18.19 -1.86 -31.76
CA THR A 768 -16.91 -1.19 -32.07
C THR A 768 -16.57 -1.39 -33.54
N GLN A 769 -16.47 -0.28 -34.28
CA GLN A 769 -15.90 -0.28 -35.63
C GLN A 769 -14.37 -0.30 -35.51
N MET A 770 -13.74 -1.28 -36.15
CA MET A 770 -12.28 -1.40 -36.23
C MET A 770 -11.81 -0.81 -37.56
N TYR A 771 -10.77 0.01 -37.51
CA TYR A 771 -10.09 0.58 -38.66
C TYR A 771 -8.61 0.20 -38.67
N LEU A 772 -8.00 0.27 -39.84
CA LEU A 772 -6.55 0.29 -40.02
C LEU A 772 -6.12 1.71 -40.38
N PHE A 773 -4.99 2.14 -39.82
CA PHE A 773 -4.31 3.37 -40.23
C PHE A 773 -2.82 3.08 -40.44
N LEU A 774 -2.29 3.47 -41.60
CA LEU A 774 -0.91 3.23 -41.99
C LEU A 774 -0.13 4.55 -41.89
N MET A 775 0.71 4.72 -40.86
CA MET A 775 1.54 5.94 -40.78
C MET A 775 2.53 6.02 -41.95
N PRO A 776 2.90 7.20 -42.47
CA PRO A 776 3.82 7.35 -43.60
C PRO A 776 5.13 6.57 -43.42
N LEU A 777 5.63 5.93 -44.48
CA LEU A 777 6.95 5.29 -44.46
C LEU A 777 8.05 6.35 -44.35
N ALA A 778 9.06 6.11 -43.52
CA ALA A 778 10.15 7.06 -43.32
C ALA A 778 10.85 7.40 -44.66
N PRO A 779 11.15 8.69 -44.94
CA PRO A 779 11.84 9.06 -46.16
C PRO A 779 13.25 8.45 -46.18
N PRO A 780 13.81 8.14 -47.37
CA PRO A 780 15.18 7.67 -47.49
C PRO A 780 16.14 8.73 -46.94
N ALA A 781 17.22 8.28 -46.28
CA ALA A 781 18.22 9.17 -45.72
C ALA A 781 18.96 9.90 -46.85
N VAL A 782 18.74 11.21 -46.96
CA VAL A 782 19.46 12.07 -47.91
C VAL A 782 20.90 12.22 -47.43
N THR A 783 21.87 11.78 -48.23
CA THR A 783 23.29 12.04 -47.95
C THR A 783 23.57 13.55 -48.00
N GLU A 784 24.19 14.08 -46.93
CA GLU A 784 24.52 15.50 -46.81
C GLU A 784 25.56 15.96 -47.85
N GLN A 785 25.07 16.46 -48.99
CA GLN A 785 25.80 17.38 -49.87
C GLN A 785 24.83 18.44 -50.42
N ASP A 786 24.54 19.46 -49.61
CA ASP A 786 24.64 20.87 -50.03
C ASP A 786 24.26 21.80 -48.87
N GLY A 787 25.19 22.70 -48.51
CA GLY A 787 25.06 23.56 -47.33
C GLY A 787 24.33 24.87 -47.61
N VAL A 788 23.00 24.91 -47.42
CA VAL A 788 22.25 26.14 -47.11
C VAL A 788 21.22 25.84 -46.02
N GLY A 789 21.37 26.47 -44.85
CA GLY A 789 20.54 26.16 -43.70
C GLY A 789 19.10 26.63 -43.81
N HIS A 790 18.17 25.69 -43.98
CA HIS A 790 16.76 25.80 -43.57
C HIS A 790 16.45 24.56 -42.72
N GLY A 791 15.80 24.75 -41.57
CA GLY A 791 15.63 23.68 -40.57
C GLY A 791 14.84 22.50 -41.09
N GLN A 792 15.52 21.40 -41.42
CA GLN A 792 14.87 20.14 -41.73
C GLN A 792 14.25 19.56 -40.46
N ALA A 793 12.92 19.50 -40.45
CA ALA A 793 12.18 18.74 -39.45
C ALA A 793 12.46 17.25 -39.66
N VAL A 794 13.46 16.74 -38.93
CA VAL A 794 13.60 15.30 -38.68
C VAL A 794 12.23 14.81 -38.22
N VAL A 795 11.70 13.78 -38.86
CA VAL A 795 10.46 13.12 -38.43
C VAL A 795 10.77 12.39 -37.13
N GLN A 796 10.76 13.14 -36.03
CA GLN A 796 10.78 12.61 -34.68
C GLN A 796 9.55 11.72 -34.57
N GLN A 797 9.79 10.41 -34.53
CA GLN A 797 8.79 9.41 -34.18
C GLN A 797 8.15 9.90 -32.87
N GLN A 798 6.88 10.32 -32.95
CA GLN A 798 6.18 10.94 -31.83
C GLN A 798 6.21 9.97 -30.66
N VAL A 799 7.10 10.22 -29.69
CA VAL A 799 7.24 9.37 -28.52
C VAL A 799 5.89 9.46 -27.78
N PRO A 800 5.28 8.31 -27.46
CA PRO A 800 4.05 8.33 -26.67
C PRO A 800 4.38 8.85 -25.27
N THR A 801 3.83 10.00 -24.91
CA THR A 801 4.07 10.64 -23.62
C THR A 801 3.21 9.94 -22.56
N PRO A 802 3.78 9.34 -21.50
CA PRO A 802 2.99 8.69 -20.46
C PRO A 802 2.13 9.70 -19.70
N ASP A 803 0.89 9.32 -19.37
CA ASP A 803 -0.02 10.18 -18.64
C ASP A 803 0.43 10.45 -17.20
N GLY A 804 0.89 11.68 -16.97
CA GLY A 804 1.35 12.20 -15.69
C GLY A 804 0.24 12.48 -14.67
N GLY A 805 -0.70 11.56 -14.48
CA GLY A 805 -1.64 11.62 -13.34
C GLY A 805 -2.94 10.81 -13.44
N VAL A 806 -3.47 10.59 -14.64
CA VAL A 806 -4.82 9.99 -14.82
C VAL A 806 -4.76 8.89 -15.88
N GLU A 807 -5.09 7.66 -15.47
CA GLU A 807 -4.97 6.40 -16.24
C GLU A 807 -3.58 6.14 -16.86
N HIS A 808 -2.75 5.31 -16.20
CA HIS A 808 -1.45 4.91 -16.74
C HIS A 808 -1.59 4.08 -18.03
N THR A 809 -1.54 4.75 -19.19
CA THR A 809 -1.47 4.12 -20.51
C THR A 809 -0.01 4.04 -20.99
N ALA A 810 0.58 2.84 -20.95
CA ALA A 810 1.86 2.63 -21.62
C ALA A 810 1.60 2.29 -23.09
N ALA A 811 1.71 3.29 -23.96
CA ALA A 811 1.58 3.15 -25.41
C ALA A 811 2.88 2.62 -26.02
N THR A 812 2.84 1.46 -26.67
CA THR A 812 4.03 0.76 -27.20
C THR A 812 3.79 0.21 -28.60
N PHE A 813 4.79 0.32 -29.49
CA PHE A 813 4.81 -0.37 -30.78
C PHE A 813 5.58 -1.68 -30.69
N ALA A 814 5.05 -2.76 -31.28
CA ALA A 814 5.80 -3.98 -31.56
C ALA A 814 5.18 -4.75 -32.74
N ASP A 815 5.91 -5.68 -33.33
CA ASP A 815 5.41 -6.54 -34.39
C ASP A 815 4.18 -7.33 -33.92
N ALA A 816 3.16 -7.50 -34.77
CA ALA A 816 1.95 -8.24 -34.41
C ALA A 816 2.25 -9.68 -33.91
N GLY A 817 3.25 -10.33 -34.49
CA GLY A 817 3.74 -11.64 -34.05
C GLY A 817 4.56 -11.64 -32.74
N GLU A 818 5.14 -10.51 -32.33
CA GLU A 818 5.73 -10.38 -30.99
C GLU A 818 4.63 -10.17 -29.94
N TRP A 819 3.61 -9.36 -30.23
CA TRP A 819 2.46 -9.21 -29.32
C TRP A 819 1.78 -10.54 -28.99
N LEU A 820 1.56 -11.38 -30.01
CA LEU A 820 1.02 -12.73 -29.84
C LEU A 820 1.96 -13.63 -29.01
N ARG A 821 3.28 -13.57 -29.24
CA ARG A 821 4.27 -14.33 -28.44
C ARG A 821 4.30 -13.90 -26.97
N ARG A 822 4.24 -12.60 -26.68
CA ARG A 822 4.17 -12.06 -25.30
C ARG A 822 2.91 -12.54 -24.58
N GLN A 823 1.76 -12.53 -25.27
CA GLN A 823 0.52 -13.05 -24.73
C GLN A 823 0.59 -14.57 -24.47
N ALA A 824 1.19 -15.34 -25.37
CA ALA A 824 1.35 -16.79 -25.22
C ALA A 824 2.27 -17.15 -24.05
N ARG A 825 3.31 -16.34 -23.79
CA ARG A 825 4.17 -16.45 -22.58
C ARG A 825 3.48 -15.96 -21.29
N GLY A 826 2.30 -15.35 -21.39
CA GLY A 826 1.55 -14.80 -20.25
C GLY A 826 2.08 -13.47 -19.73
N GLU A 827 2.94 -12.79 -20.49
CA GLU A 827 3.53 -11.48 -20.13
C GLU A 827 2.53 -10.33 -20.27
N ILE A 828 1.56 -10.48 -21.17
CA ILE A 828 0.49 -9.50 -21.40
C ILE A 828 -0.88 -10.17 -21.48
N VAL A 829 -1.94 -9.37 -21.29
CA VAL A 829 -3.33 -9.80 -21.44
C VAL A 829 -3.92 -9.18 -22.70
N LEU A 830 -4.37 -10.02 -23.63
CA LEU A 830 -5.19 -9.63 -24.78
C LEU A 830 -6.58 -10.24 -24.62
N PHE A 831 -7.62 -9.46 -24.88
CA PHE A 831 -8.98 -10.02 -25.01
C PHE A 831 -9.16 -10.72 -26.37
N PRO A 832 -10.20 -11.56 -26.55
CA PRO A 832 -10.48 -12.23 -27.82
C PRO A 832 -10.46 -11.34 -29.08
N PRO A 833 -11.03 -10.11 -29.13
CA PRO A 833 -10.94 -9.28 -30.33
C PRO A 833 -9.49 -8.90 -30.67
N GLN A 834 -8.73 -8.43 -29.69
CA GLN A 834 -7.36 -7.96 -29.85
C GLN A 834 -6.44 -9.09 -30.32
N CYS A 835 -6.51 -10.24 -29.64
CA CYS A 835 -5.74 -11.43 -30.03
C CYS A 835 -6.10 -11.87 -31.45
N TYR A 836 -7.39 -11.90 -31.79
CA TYR A 836 -7.88 -12.34 -33.08
C TYR A 836 -7.44 -11.42 -34.23
N LEU A 837 -7.60 -10.10 -34.08
CA LEU A 837 -7.21 -9.14 -35.11
C LEU A 837 -5.69 -9.05 -35.27
N LEU A 838 -4.91 -9.21 -34.19
CA LEU A 838 -3.45 -9.33 -34.28
C LEU A 838 -3.03 -10.59 -35.04
N THR A 839 -3.73 -11.72 -34.89
CA THR A 839 -3.48 -12.93 -35.69
C THR A 839 -3.70 -12.65 -37.18
N LEU A 840 -4.82 -12.04 -37.58
CA LEU A 840 -5.08 -11.74 -38.99
C LEU A 840 -4.06 -10.74 -39.58
N VAL A 841 -3.70 -9.69 -38.85
CA VAL A 841 -2.69 -8.72 -39.27
C VAL A 841 -1.31 -9.37 -39.38
N ALA A 842 -0.94 -10.26 -38.45
CA ALA A 842 0.30 -11.03 -38.51
C ALA A 842 0.32 -12.02 -39.68
N GLU A 843 -0.79 -12.71 -39.97
CA GLU A 843 -0.91 -13.59 -41.14
C GLU A 843 -0.70 -12.81 -42.45
N ALA A 844 -1.40 -11.67 -42.61
CA ALA A 844 -1.31 -10.85 -43.81
C ALA A 844 0.10 -10.24 -44.02
N LEU A 845 0.71 -9.64 -42.99
CA LEU A 845 2.05 -9.03 -43.07
C LEU A 845 3.18 -10.07 -43.30
N ASN A 846 2.95 -11.34 -42.98
CA ASN A 846 3.93 -12.43 -43.19
C ASN A 846 3.68 -13.23 -44.48
N SER A 847 2.66 -12.90 -45.26
CA SER A 847 2.33 -13.61 -46.52
C SER A 847 3.33 -13.36 -47.66
N VAL A 848 4.18 -12.34 -47.55
CA VAL A 848 5.18 -11.95 -48.57
C VAL A 848 6.44 -12.84 -48.46
N PRO A 849 6.81 -13.61 -49.50
CA PRO A 849 7.98 -14.49 -49.46
C PRO A 849 9.32 -13.74 -49.34
N GLY A 850 10.27 -14.32 -48.59
CA GLY A 850 11.63 -13.77 -48.38
C GLY A 850 12.04 -13.54 -46.92
N VAL A 851 11.18 -13.89 -45.95
CA VAL A 851 11.30 -13.46 -44.54
C VAL A 851 11.98 -14.50 -43.62
N ARG A 852 12.41 -15.67 -44.10
CA ARG A 852 12.88 -16.76 -43.21
C ARG A 852 14.38 -16.87 -42.96
N ASP A 853 15.24 -16.35 -43.85
CA ASP A 853 16.69 -16.46 -43.68
C ASP A 853 17.31 -15.09 -43.40
N GLY A 854 17.98 -14.98 -42.26
CA GLY A 854 18.59 -13.74 -41.75
C GLY A 854 19.87 -13.33 -42.47
N ASN A 855 19.86 -13.30 -43.80
CA ASN A 855 21.02 -12.89 -44.60
C ASN A 855 20.59 -12.17 -45.90
N ALA A 856 20.28 -10.88 -45.77
CA ALA A 856 20.13 -9.96 -46.90
C ALA A 856 20.86 -8.65 -46.59
N GLY A 857 22.14 -8.59 -46.97
CA GLY A 857 22.84 -7.32 -47.09
C GLY A 857 22.28 -6.54 -48.28
N GLY A 858 21.56 -5.46 -48.02
CA GLY A 858 20.99 -4.56 -49.01
C GLY A 858 20.66 -3.22 -48.35
N GLY A 859 20.89 -2.11 -49.07
CA GLY A 859 20.66 -0.76 -48.55
C GLY A 859 19.19 -0.45 -48.26
N GLY A 860 18.94 0.73 -47.67
CA GLY A 860 17.61 1.13 -47.16
C GLY A 860 16.44 1.05 -48.16
N ASP A 861 16.71 1.13 -49.46
CA ASP A 861 15.69 0.95 -50.51
C ASP A 861 15.05 -0.46 -50.49
N GLY A 862 15.83 -1.50 -50.17
CA GLY A 862 15.32 -2.87 -50.09
C GLY A 862 14.39 -3.10 -48.89
N GLU A 863 14.67 -2.43 -47.77
CA GLU A 863 13.81 -2.47 -46.58
C GLU A 863 12.50 -1.70 -46.81
N ARG A 864 12.56 -0.51 -47.43
CA ARG A 864 11.37 0.25 -47.80
C ARG A 864 10.48 -0.54 -48.77
N ALA A 865 11.04 -1.15 -49.80
CA ALA A 865 10.29 -1.97 -50.76
C ALA A 865 9.56 -3.15 -50.07
N ARG A 866 10.22 -3.81 -49.11
CA ARG A 866 9.61 -4.86 -48.28
C ARG A 866 8.44 -4.32 -47.43
N LEU A 867 8.60 -3.16 -46.80
CA LEU A 867 7.56 -2.54 -45.98
C LEU A 867 6.33 -2.12 -46.81
N VAL A 868 6.52 -1.66 -48.06
CA VAL A 868 5.45 -1.41 -49.03
C VAL A 868 4.71 -2.69 -49.38
N ALA A 869 5.40 -3.74 -49.81
CA ALA A 869 4.78 -5.01 -50.21
C ALA A 869 3.96 -5.65 -49.07
N GLN A 870 4.41 -5.52 -47.82
CA GLN A 870 3.63 -5.95 -46.65
C GLN A 870 2.34 -5.16 -46.45
N ARG A 871 2.35 -3.84 -46.69
CA ARG A 871 1.15 -2.99 -46.61
C ARG A 871 0.16 -3.30 -47.72
N GLU A 872 0.64 -3.50 -48.94
CA GLU A 872 -0.19 -3.91 -50.08
C GLU A 872 -0.86 -5.27 -49.81
N ALA A 873 -0.11 -6.25 -49.28
CA ALA A 873 -0.66 -7.54 -48.88
C ALA A 873 -1.75 -7.41 -47.79
N LEU A 874 -1.54 -6.54 -46.79
CA LEU A 874 -2.52 -6.26 -45.74
C LEU A 874 -3.79 -5.57 -46.30
N LEU A 875 -3.64 -4.57 -47.16
CA LEU A 875 -4.78 -3.87 -47.77
C LEU A 875 -5.58 -4.80 -48.71
N SER A 876 -4.88 -5.60 -49.51
CA SER A 876 -5.48 -6.64 -50.36
C SER A 876 -6.24 -7.68 -49.54
N PHE A 877 -5.66 -8.14 -48.42
CA PHE A 877 -6.33 -9.03 -47.48
C PHE A 877 -7.63 -8.42 -46.93
N VAL A 878 -7.61 -7.16 -46.50
CA VAL A 878 -8.79 -6.45 -45.95
C VAL A 878 -9.91 -6.29 -46.99
N GLY A 879 -9.56 -6.00 -48.25
CA GLY A 879 -10.51 -5.91 -49.35
C GLY A 879 -11.04 -7.25 -49.85
N SER A 880 -10.33 -8.35 -49.58
CA SER A 880 -10.70 -9.70 -50.01
C SER A 880 -11.78 -10.34 -49.13
N ALA A 881 -12.57 -11.24 -49.73
CA ALA A 881 -13.38 -12.21 -49.00
C ALA A 881 -12.54 -13.47 -48.70
N PRO A 882 -12.62 -14.10 -47.52
CA PRO A 882 -11.82 -15.29 -47.18
C PRO A 882 -11.82 -16.40 -48.24
N ALA A 883 -12.96 -16.68 -48.88
CA ALA A 883 -13.09 -17.69 -49.94
C ALA A 883 -12.33 -17.36 -51.25
N SER A 884 -11.77 -16.15 -51.39
CA SER A 884 -11.03 -15.70 -52.58
C SER A 884 -9.50 -15.83 -52.45
N ALA A 885 -8.98 -16.06 -51.24
CA ALA A 885 -7.57 -16.28 -50.97
C ALA A 885 -7.26 -17.79 -50.91
N GLY A 886 -6.77 -18.36 -52.02
CA GLY A 886 -6.68 -19.81 -52.23
C GLY A 886 -5.66 -20.56 -51.35
N ALA A 887 -6.02 -20.87 -50.11
CA ALA A 887 -5.23 -21.71 -49.21
C ALA A 887 -6.10 -22.72 -48.43
N VAL A 888 -6.11 -23.98 -48.92
CA VAL A 888 -6.75 -25.18 -48.33
C VAL A 888 -8.29 -25.13 -48.28
N GLY A 889 -8.93 -26.28 -48.49
CA GLY A 889 -10.38 -26.35 -48.75
C GLY A 889 -11.24 -25.76 -47.63
N PRO A 890 -12.31 -25.01 -47.94
CA PRO A 890 -13.14 -24.37 -46.94
C PRO A 890 -13.93 -25.41 -46.13
N ALA A 891 -14.20 -25.07 -44.87
CA ALA A 891 -15.08 -25.83 -43.98
C ALA A 891 -16.53 -25.76 -44.49
N GLY A 892 -16.87 -26.67 -45.40
CA GLY A 892 -18.16 -26.69 -46.05
C GLY A 892 -19.31 -26.91 -45.07
N ASN A 893 -20.49 -26.43 -45.45
CA ASN A 893 -21.71 -27.11 -45.03
C ASN A 893 -21.72 -28.56 -45.56
N ALA A 894 -22.69 -29.39 -45.15
CA ALA A 894 -22.67 -30.84 -45.41
C ALA A 894 -22.64 -31.28 -46.90
N GLU A 895 -22.70 -30.32 -47.82
CA GLU A 895 -22.68 -30.48 -49.29
C GLU A 895 -21.38 -29.94 -49.93
N GLY A 896 -20.43 -29.44 -49.15
CA GLY A 896 -19.11 -28.98 -49.62
C GLY A 896 -19.05 -27.54 -50.16
N MET A 897 -20.10 -26.74 -49.99
CA MET A 897 -20.09 -25.32 -50.37
C MET A 897 -19.53 -24.43 -49.24
N PRO A 898 -18.78 -23.35 -49.57
CA PRO A 898 -18.25 -22.44 -48.56
C PRO A 898 -19.38 -21.79 -47.76
N HIS A 899 -19.17 -21.61 -46.44
CA HIS A 899 -20.16 -20.99 -45.56
C HIS A 899 -20.52 -19.56 -46.06
N PRO A 900 -21.80 -19.13 -46.04
CA PRO A 900 -22.20 -17.84 -46.61
C PRO A 900 -21.43 -16.62 -46.07
N THR A 901 -20.93 -16.68 -44.84
CA THR A 901 -20.13 -15.60 -44.24
C THR A 901 -18.67 -15.56 -44.71
N ALA A 902 -18.15 -16.62 -45.34
CA ALA A 902 -16.81 -16.66 -45.95
C ALA A 902 -16.72 -15.87 -47.27
N LEU A 903 -17.88 -15.50 -47.84
CA LEU A 903 -18.01 -14.63 -49.01
C LEU A 903 -18.05 -13.13 -48.67
N ILE A 904 -18.15 -12.77 -47.39
CA ILE A 904 -18.20 -11.37 -46.93
C ILE A 904 -16.76 -10.82 -46.81
N PRO A 905 -16.42 -9.69 -47.47
CA PRO A 905 -15.13 -9.00 -47.29
C PRO A 905 -14.88 -8.64 -45.83
N TRP A 906 -13.61 -8.62 -45.39
CA TRP A 906 -13.30 -8.34 -43.98
C TRP A 906 -13.90 -7.02 -43.50
N SER A 907 -13.76 -5.96 -44.29
CA SER A 907 -14.28 -4.61 -44.05
C SER A 907 -15.77 -4.58 -43.65
N GLU A 908 -16.58 -5.51 -44.16
CA GLU A 908 -18.02 -5.59 -43.91
C GLU A 908 -18.42 -6.60 -42.83
N LYS A 909 -17.54 -7.54 -42.47
CA LYS A 909 -17.81 -8.59 -41.48
C LYS A 909 -18.21 -8.01 -40.12
N VAL A 910 -19.10 -8.73 -39.43
CA VAL A 910 -19.51 -8.43 -38.06
C VAL A 910 -19.39 -9.67 -37.19
N MET A 911 -18.65 -9.56 -36.09
CA MET A 911 -18.39 -10.65 -35.16
C MET A 911 -18.99 -10.36 -33.78
N SER A 912 -19.90 -11.23 -33.34
CA SER A 912 -20.39 -11.33 -31.97
C SER A 912 -20.07 -12.74 -31.45
N PRO A 913 -19.04 -12.90 -30.60
CA PRO A 913 -18.66 -14.21 -30.08
C PRO A 913 -19.82 -14.96 -29.43
N HIS A 914 -19.93 -16.25 -29.72
CA HIS A 914 -20.87 -17.15 -29.04
C HIS A 914 -20.15 -18.45 -28.66
N THR A 915 -20.48 -19.00 -27.49
CA THR A 915 -19.90 -20.26 -27.03
C THR A 915 -20.40 -21.41 -27.92
N LEU A 916 -19.48 -22.10 -28.59
CA LEU A 916 -19.78 -23.33 -29.31
C LEU A 916 -19.85 -24.52 -28.33
N PHE A 917 -18.79 -24.69 -27.53
CA PHE A 917 -18.69 -25.69 -26.47
C PHE A 917 -17.52 -25.36 -25.53
N ILE A 918 -17.32 -26.17 -24.49
CA ILE A 918 -16.14 -26.16 -23.62
C ILE A 918 -15.37 -27.45 -23.91
N ARG A 919 -14.06 -27.37 -24.14
CA ARG A 919 -13.23 -28.57 -24.43
C ARG A 919 -13.12 -29.45 -23.19
N ASP A 920 -13.26 -30.76 -23.36
CA ASP A 920 -13.14 -31.69 -22.23
C ASP A 920 -11.68 -31.82 -21.72
N GLY A 921 -10.69 -31.74 -22.61
CA GLY A 921 -9.27 -31.94 -22.27
C GLY A 921 -8.61 -30.81 -21.47
N ASP A 922 -8.81 -29.56 -21.86
CA ASP A 922 -8.14 -28.38 -21.24
C ASP A 922 -9.11 -27.38 -20.58
N ARG A 923 -10.42 -27.67 -20.62
CA ARG A 923 -11.51 -26.85 -20.06
C ARG A 923 -11.62 -25.42 -20.64
N ARG A 924 -10.95 -25.12 -21.76
CA ARG A 924 -11.10 -23.82 -22.44
C ARG A 924 -12.46 -23.73 -23.14
N ILE A 925 -13.02 -22.52 -23.15
CA ILE A 925 -14.24 -22.20 -23.89
C ILE A 925 -13.86 -21.97 -25.35
N VAL A 926 -14.57 -22.62 -26.26
CA VAL A 926 -14.43 -22.42 -27.71
C VAL A 926 -15.49 -21.42 -28.17
N LEU A 927 -15.04 -20.25 -28.63
CA LEU A 927 -15.90 -19.19 -29.15
C LEU A 927 -15.95 -19.25 -30.67
N GLY A 928 -17.16 -19.36 -31.22
CA GLY A 928 -17.43 -19.14 -32.63
C GLY A 928 -17.60 -17.66 -32.94
N LEU A 929 -17.09 -17.20 -34.09
CA LEU A 929 -17.16 -15.81 -34.53
C LEU A 929 -18.13 -15.60 -35.71
N ASP A 930 -18.88 -16.64 -36.12
CA ASP A 930 -19.68 -16.64 -37.35
C ASP A 930 -20.89 -15.69 -37.34
N LYS A 931 -21.38 -15.28 -36.16
CA LYS A 931 -22.66 -14.57 -36.00
C LYS A 931 -22.45 -13.05 -35.80
N PRO A 932 -23.33 -12.19 -36.35
CA PRO A 932 -23.22 -10.74 -36.23
C PRO A 932 -23.80 -10.16 -34.92
N GLY A 933 -24.39 -11.00 -34.06
CA GLY A 933 -25.12 -10.60 -32.85
C GLY A 933 -26.65 -10.58 -33.03
N PRO A 934 -27.43 -10.48 -31.95
CA PRO A 934 -28.89 -10.45 -32.03
C PRO A 934 -29.43 -9.20 -32.75
N GLU A 935 -28.76 -8.05 -32.63
CA GLU A 935 -29.16 -6.77 -33.24
C GLU A 935 -29.16 -6.80 -34.77
N LEU A 936 -28.31 -7.65 -35.35
CA LEU A 936 -28.07 -7.74 -36.80
C LEU A 936 -28.54 -9.07 -37.40
N LYS A 937 -29.29 -9.85 -36.62
CA LYS A 937 -29.85 -11.13 -37.07
C LYS A 937 -30.81 -10.89 -38.25
N GLY A 938 -30.56 -11.55 -39.38
CA GLY A 938 -31.35 -11.41 -40.60
C GLY A 938 -30.93 -10.27 -41.54
N THR A 939 -29.89 -9.50 -41.21
CA THR A 939 -29.37 -8.41 -42.06
C THR A 939 -28.45 -8.87 -43.21
N GLY A 940 -28.27 -10.18 -43.39
CA GLY A 940 -27.29 -10.76 -44.33
C GLY A 940 -25.82 -10.69 -43.87
N ARG A 941 -25.50 -9.90 -42.84
CA ARG A 941 -24.15 -9.76 -42.29
C ARG A 941 -23.76 -10.95 -41.41
N GLY A 942 -22.47 -11.24 -41.32
CA GLY A 942 -21.90 -12.28 -40.47
C GLY A 942 -20.38 -12.13 -40.30
N GLY A 943 -19.77 -13.02 -39.52
CA GLY A 943 -18.38 -12.93 -39.11
C GLY A 943 -17.46 -13.96 -39.78
N ASP A 944 -16.44 -14.44 -39.06
CA ASP A 944 -15.60 -15.54 -39.55
C ASP A 944 -16.16 -16.90 -39.08
N PHE A 945 -16.31 -17.82 -40.03
CA PHE A 945 -16.73 -19.19 -39.76
C PHE A 945 -15.53 -20.13 -39.65
N ASP A 946 -14.44 -19.85 -40.36
CA ASP A 946 -13.33 -20.78 -40.57
C ASP A 946 -12.39 -20.85 -39.36
N ARG A 947 -12.37 -19.79 -38.53
CA ARG A 947 -11.61 -19.69 -37.28
C ARG A 947 -12.49 -19.64 -36.04
N VAL A 948 -11.95 -20.14 -34.94
CA VAL A 948 -12.51 -20.08 -33.57
C VAL A 948 -11.47 -19.52 -32.59
N VAL A 949 -11.95 -18.96 -31.47
CA VAL A 949 -11.07 -18.50 -30.39
C VAL A 949 -11.25 -19.39 -29.16
N LEU A 950 -10.18 -20.05 -28.73
CA LEU A 950 -10.12 -20.80 -27.48
C LEU A 950 -9.70 -19.84 -26.36
N VAL A 951 -10.36 -19.88 -25.21
CA VAL A 951 -10.05 -18.97 -24.10
C VAL A 951 -10.41 -19.57 -22.74
N GLU A 952 -9.54 -19.32 -21.75
CA GLU A 952 -9.81 -19.57 -20.33
C GLU A 952 -10.20 -18.26 -19.65
N PHE A 953 -11.47 -18.09 -19.26
CA PHE A 953 -11.90 -16.90 -18.52
C PHE A 953 -11.64 -17.08 -17.01
N THR A 954 -10.77 -16.24 -16.46
CA THR A 954 -10.42 -16.23 -15.03
C THR A 954 -10.90 -14.95 -14.36
N LYS A 955 -10.87 -14.89 -13.01
CA LYS A 955 -11.11 -13.66 -12.25
C LYS A 955 -10.12 -12.52 -12.58
N GLN A 956 -8.97 -12.84 -13.19
CA GLN A 956 -7.96 -11.87 -13.64
C GLN A 956 -8.03 -11.62 -15.16
N GLY A 957 -9.15 -11.98 -15.81
CA GLY A 957 -9.33 -11.81 -17.24
C GLY A 957 -9.20 -13.08 -18.08
N PRO A 958 -9.26 -12.94 -19.41
CA PRO A 958 -8.97 -14.03 -20.32
C PRO A 958 -7.49 -14.43 -20.22
N ARG A 959 -7.24 -15.73 -20.30
CA ARG A 959 -5.92 -16.37 -20.32
C ARG A 959 -5.92 -17.47 -21.39
N LYS A 960 -4.73 -17.86 -21.85
CA LYS A 960 -4.53 -18.88 -22.89
C LYS A 960 -5.43 -18.66 -24.12
N VAL A 961 -5.59 -17.39 -24.52
CA VAL A 961 -6.37 -17.03 -25.72
C VAL A 961 -5.59 -17.49 -26.93
N GLU A 962 -6.24 -18.26 -27.81
CA GLU A 962 -5.59 -18.89 -28.96
C GLU A 962 -6.59 -18.90 -30.13
N VAL A 963 -6.13 -18.54 -31.32
CA VAL A 963 -6.93 -18.57 -32.55
C VAL A 963 -6.56 -19.82 -33.34
N ARG A 964 -7.55 -20.62 -33.75
CA ARG A 964 -7.33 -21.84 -34.54
C ARG A 964 -8.42 -22.05 -35.58
N HIS A 965 -8.15 -22.87 -36.59
CA HIS A 965 -9.17 -23.33 -37.52
C HIS A 965 -10.25 -24.15 -36.82
N ARG A 966 -11.51 -23.90 -37.19
CA ARG A 966 -12.70 -24.52 -36.60
C ARG A 966 -12.72 -26.04 -36.78
N GLU A 967 -12.30 -26.53 -37.94
CA GLU A 967 -12.30 -27.95 -38.26
C GLU A 967 -11.34 -28.75 -37.39
N ASP A 968 -10.10 -28.27 -37.23
CA ASP A 968 -9.09 -28.94 -36.42
C ASP A 968 -9.55 -29.09 -34.95
N VAL A 969 -10.14 -28.03 -34.39
CA VAL A 969 -10.61 -28.01 -33.00
C VAL A 969 -11.81 -28.96 -32.82
N LEU A 970 -12.70 -29.07 -33.81
CA LEU A 970 -13.81 -30.02 -33.80
C LEU A 970 -13.34 -31.47 -33.99
N ARG A 971 -12.34 -31.70 -34.85
CA ARG A 971 -11.74 -33.02 -35.09
C ARG A 971 -11.04 -33.55 -33.84
N GLU A 972 -10.18 -32.74 -33.22
CA GLU A 972 -9.49 -33.08 -31.95
C GLU A 972 -10.48 -33.41 -30.83
N GLU A 973 -11.57 -32.64 -30.69
CA GLU A 973 -12.58 -32.86 -29.66
C GLU A 973 -13.38 -34.15 -29.90
N LYS A 974 -13.62 -34.51 -31.17
CA LYS A 974 -14.27 -35.77 -31.54
C LYS A 974 -13.37 -36.98 -31.24
N GLU A 975 -12.11 -36.93 -31.67
CA GLU A 975 -11.10 -37.96 -31.40
C GLU A 975 -10.92 -38.18 -29.88
N ALA A 976 -10.86 -37.11 -29.10
CA ALA A 976 -10.78 -37.19 -27.63
C ALA A 976 -12.01 -37.87 -27.01
N LYS A 977 -13.22 -37.60 -27.53
CA LYS A 977 -14.47 -38.23 -27.05
C LYS A 977 -14.58 -39.69 -27.43
N GLU A 978 -14.12 -40.07 -28.62
CA GLU A 978 -14.04 -41.47 -29.05
C GLU A 978 -13.03 -42.25 -28.18
N LYS A 979 -11.84 -41.68 -27.93
CA LYS A 979 -10.84 -42.26 -27.03
C LYS A 979 -11.35 -42.43 -25.59
N ASN A 980 -11.96 -41.39 -25.01
CA ASN A 980 -12.54 -41.46 -23.66
C ASN A 980 -13.65 -42.51 -23.56
N LYS A 981 -14.44 -42.69 -24.63
CA LYS A 981 -15.48 -43.72 -24.71
C LYS A 981 -14.90 -45.14 -24.80
N GLU A 982 -13.78 -45.32 -25.49
CA GLU A 982 -13.05 -46.59 -25.49
C GLU A 982 -12.40 -46.90 -24.14
N GLU A 983 -11.80 -45.92 -23.46
CA GLU A 983 -11.22 -46.11 -22.13
C GLU A 983 -12.30 -46.43 -21.10
N ALA A 984 -13.44 -45.74 -21.15
CA ALA A 984 -14.61 -46.03 -20.30
C ALA A 984 -15.34 -47.35 -20.64
N ALA A 985 -15.02 -47.99 -21.77
CA ALA A 985 -15.50 -49.33 -22.13
C ALA A 985 -14.48 -50.44 -21.82
N LYS A 986 -13.26 -50.08 -21.39
CA LYS A 986 -12.19 -50.98 -20.92
C LYS A 986 -12.11 -51.04 -19.38
N LEU A 987 -12.81 -50.12 -18.70
CA LEU A 987 -13.04 -50.06 -17.25
C LEU A 987 -14.38 -50.72 -16.87
#